data_AF-A0A445LX26-F1
#
_entry.id   AF-A0A445LX26-F1
#
_cell.length_a   1.000
_cell.length_b   1.000
_cell.length_c   1.000
_cell.angle_alpha   90.00
_cell.angle_beta   90.00
_cell.angle_gamma   90.00
#
_symmetry.space_group_name_H-M   'P 1'
#
loop_
_entity.id
_entity.type
_entity.pdbx_description
1 polymer ?
#
loop_
_entity_poly.entity_id
_entity_poly.type
_entity_poly.pdbx_seq_one_letter_code
_entity_poly.pdbx_strand_id
1 'polypeptide(L)'
;MESVVLPLELIQLFRSLDFPTQQEYEAWLRRNLKVLEAGLLLHPHLPLDKSDPSAQSLQHIIHRAFEKPMDIGKNGESMQTFRTVVMSLACRSSDGSISETCHWADGFPLNLWIYQTLLEACFDLHAESSVIEEVDEVLELIKKTWVMLGINEMLHNICFAWILFHRYVVTGQVENDLLFASSNLLAEVGKDTGGSKDPIYSKILRNTLSLILSWAEKGLLAYHHTFHNGNIESMESVVSLAVLSAKILEDISHDYNRKKKDDVDYTRVDNYIRSSLRAVFIQKLEKLDLSKHPSRKQNKAFPILSVLARDIIELAINEKAIFSPKLKRWHPLATGVAVATLHVCYGNELKKYVKGINELTPDAIEVLIAADKLEKDLVQIAVEDSVDSEDGGKSIIREMQPYEAEAVIATLVKSWINIRVDRLGEWVDRNVRQEVWNPGENKEGFAPSAVEVLRIIDDTLEAFFLLPIPMHADLLPELMSGLDKSLQQYILKATSGCGSRSSFIPTLPALTRCSTTSKTGVFKKKEKSQVTQRRKAHVGTTIGDNSIDITQMCVRINTMQRIRMELGVLEKRIVANLSSSRSTNADIANGVSLKFKLSASAAVEGIHQLCECIAYKIVFHELWHVIWDGLYVGEVASARIEPFLQELEQYLEIVSSTVHDKVRTRVIVKVMQASFDGFLLVLLAGGPSRAFSLQDSVIIEEDFKFLTGLFWSNGDGLPAELIEKHSTTVKGVLPLFRADTEHIIQQFSQLTMEMYGSTAKSRLPLPPTADQWSPTEPNTLLRVLCNRNDEAAAKFLKKNYNLPKKL
;
A
#
# COMPACT_ATOMS: atom_id res chain seq x y z
N MET A 1 9.40 27.87 -89.15
CA MET A 1 7.98 27.84 -88.74
C MET A 1 7.66 29.22 -88.22
N GLU A 2 6.56 29.83 -88.66
CA GLU A 2 6.06 31.05 -88.02
C GLU A 2 5.83 30.79 -86.54
N SER A 3 6.16 31.77 -85.70
CA SER A 3 5.94 31.69 -84.25
C SER A 3 4.45 31.72 -83.94
N VAL A 4 3.87 30.54 -83.67
CA VAL A 4 2.43 30.34 -83.47
C VAL A 4 2.08 30.26 -81.99
N VAL A 5 1.20 31.16 -81.55
CA VAL A 5 0.51 31.05 -80.26
C VAL A 5 -0.83 30.36 -80.49
N LEU A 6 -0.90 29.05 -80.24
CA LEU A 6 -2.06 28.24 -80.64
C LEU A 6 -3.42 28.77 -80.14
N PRO A 7 -3.60 29.14 -78.85
CA PRO A 7 -4.90 29.65 -78.39
C PRO A 7 -5.27 31.00 -79.02
N LEU A 8 -4.29 31.83 -79.38
CA LEU A 8 -4.51 33.10 -80.06
C LEU A 8 -5.00 32.87 -81.50
N GLU A 9 -4.35 31.95 -82.22
CA GLU A 9 -4.76 31.58 -83.58
C GLU A 9 -6.14 30.92 -83.58
N LEU A 10 -6.43 30.05 -82.60
CA LEU A 10 -7.76 29.44 -82.45
C LEU A 10 -8.85 30.50 -82.23
N ILE A 11 -8.61 31.48 -81.34
CA ILE A 11 -9.52 32.62 -81.11
C ILE A 11 -9.71 33.46 -82.38
N GLN A 12 -8.68 33.57 -83.22
CA GLN A 12 -8.73 34.33 -84.47
C GLN A 12 -9.49 33.59 -85.59
N LEU A 13 -9.37 32.26 -85.63
CA LEU A 13 -9.91 31.42 -86.71
C LEU A 13 -11.41 31.14 -86.53
N PHE A 14 -11.86 30.86 -85.31
CA PHE A 14 -13.24 30.48 -85.05
C PHE A 14 -14.11 31.65 -84.58
N ARG A 15 -15.30 31.76 -85.17
CA ARG A 15 -16.31 32.79 -84.85
C ARG A 15 -17.47 32.17 -84.07
N SER A 16 -18.30 33.01 -83.45
CA SER A 16 -19.49 32.55 -82.71
C SER A 16 -20.48 31.74 -83.55
N LEU A 17 -20.45 31.88 -84.88
CA LEU A 17 -21.31 31.15 -85.82
C LEU A 17 -20.86 29.69 -86.05
N ASP A 18 -19.63 29.35 -85.66
CA ASP A 18 -19.06 28.01 -85.84
C ASP A 18 -19.44 27.05 -84.70
N PHE A 19 -20.23 27.52 -83.72
CA PHE A 19 -20.63 26.75 -82.53
C PHE A 19 -22.16 26.54 -82.48
N PRO A 20 -22.63 25.39 -81.96
CA PRO A 20 -24.07 25.09 -81.85
C PRO A 20 -24.84 26.08 -80.97
N THR A 21 -24.20 26.61 -79.92
CA THR A 21 -24.80 27.59 -79.01
C THR A 21 -23.82 28.71 -78.63
N GLN A 22 -24.38 29.89 -78.31
CA GLN A 22 -23.61 31.01 -77.78
C GLN A 22 -22.91 30.65 -76.45
N GLN A 23 -23.55 29.83 -75.61
CA GLN A 23 -22.96 29.37 -74.35
C GLN A 23 -21.72 28.48 -74.57
N GLU A 24 -21.74 27.59 -75.55
CA GLU A 24 -20.58 26.75 -75.90
C GLU A 24 -19.44 27.57 -76.48
N TYR A 25 -19.74 28.55 -77.34
CA TYR A 25 -18.74 29.50 -77.84
C TYR A 25 -18.09 30.29 -76.69
N GLU A 26 -18.89 30.81 -75.75
CA GLU A 26 -18.37 31.54 -74.60
C GLU A 26 -17.54 30.65 -73.66
N ALA A 27 -17.96 29.40 -73.44
CA ALA A 27 -17.20 28.43 -72.66
C ALA A 27 -15.86 28.09 -73.34
N TRP A 28 -15.85 27.90 -74.66
CA TRP A 28 -14.64 27.66 -75.46
C TRP A 28 -13.70 28.87 -75.45
N LEU A 29 -14.22 30.09 -75.65
CA LEU A 29 -13.42 31.32 -75.62
C LEU A 29 -12.79 31.52 -74.24
N ARG A 30 -13.56 31.31 -73.16
CA ARG A 30 -13.06 31.36 -71.78
C ARG A 30 -11.96 30.33 -71.54
N ARG A 31 -12.07 29.11 -72.08
CA ARG A 31 -11.01 28.09 -71.98
C ARG A 31 -9.71 28.56 -72.64
N ASN A 32 -9.78 29.07 -73.88
CA ASN A 32 -8.58 29.55 -74.59
C ASN A 32 -7.94 30.78 -73.90
N LEU A 33 -8.76 31.71 -73.39
CA LEU A 33 -8.26 32.84 -72.61
C LEU A 33 -7.59 32.40 -71.31
N LYS A 34 -8.12 31.40 -70.61
CA LYS A 34 -7.49 30.80 -69.42
C LYS A 34 -6.16 30.12 -69.75
N VAL A 35 -6.03 29.48 -70.92
CA VAL A 35 -4.76 28.89 -71.35
C VAL A 35 -3.71 29.98 -71.59
N LEU A 36 -4.09 31.09 -72.22
CA LEU A 36 -3.20 32.25 -72.39
C LEU A 36 -2.85 32.90 -71.06
N GLU A 37 -3.81 33.04 -70.15
CA GLU A 37 -3.59 33.53 -68.78
C GLU A 37 -2.57 32.66 -68.03
N ALA A 38 -2.74 31.33 -68.10
CA ALA A 38 -1.86 30.37 -67.46
C ALA A 38 -0.44 30.44 -68.02
N GLY A 39 -0.28 30.43 -69.35
CA GLY A 39 1.03 30.41 -69.99
C GLY A 39 1.79 31.73 -69.97
N LEU A 40 1.09 32.87 -70.13
CA LEU A 40 1.75 34.17 -70.31
C LEU A 40 1.79 35.03 -69.05
N LEU A 41 0.84 34.85 -68.12
CA LEU A 41 0.74 35.69 -66.92
C LEU A 41 1.10 34.94 -65.64
N LEU A 42 0.54 33.73 -65.45
CA LEU A 42 0.72 32.97 -64.21
C LEU A 42 2.03 32.18 -64.20
N HIS A 43 2.36 31.55 -65.32
CA HIS A 43 3.52 30.66 -65.45
C HIS A 43 4.33 30.96 -66.71
N PRO A 44 4.80 32.21 -66.92
CA PRO A 44 5.66 32.52 -68.05
C PRO A 44 7.02 31.84 -67.91
N HIS A 45 7.66 31.55 -69.06
CA HIS A 45 9.04 31.03 -69.11
C HIS A 45 10.04 31.99 -68.42
N LEU A 46 9.82 33.29 -68.58
CA LEU A 46 10.58 34.35 -67.93
C LEU A 46 9.71 35.10 -66.91
N PRO A 47 10.19 35.33 -65.67
CA PRO A 47 9.42 36.04 -64.65
C PRO A 47 8.98 37.44 -65.14
N LEU A 48 7.77 37.82 -64.77
CA LEU A 48 7.20 39.14 -65.05
C LEU A 48 7.50 40.11 -63.90
N ASP A 49 7.78 41.37 -64.24
CA ASP A 49 7.74 42.44 -63.25
C ASP A 49 6.28 42.90 -63.04
N LYS A 50 5.92 43.30 -61.82
CA LYS A 50 4.57 43.75 -61.47
C LYS A 50 4.17 45.03 -62.23
N SER A 51 5.15 45.74 -62.79
CA SER A 51 4.99 46.97 -63.56
C SER A 51 4.87 46.75 -65.08
N ASP A 52 4.91 45.50 -65.57
CA ASP A 52 4.90 45.21 -67.00
C ASP A 52 3.57 45.67 -67.66
N PRO A 53 3.61 46.63 -68.60
CA PRO A 53 2.41 47.21 -69.20
C PRO A 53 1.67 46.23 -70.10
N SER A 54 2.37 45.29 -70.75
CA SER A 54 1.76 44.24 -71.57
C SER A 54 1.05 43.22 -70.70
N ALA A 55 1.62 42.86 -69.55
CA ALA A 55 0.97 41.95 -68.60
C ALA A 55 -0.30 42.56 -67.98
N GLN A 56 -0.25 43.83 -67.56
CA GLN A 56 -1.42 44.54 -67.04
C GLN A 56 -2.52 44.72 -68.09
N SER A 57 -2.13 45.02 -69.33
CA SER A 57 -3.05 45.12 -70.46
C SER A 57 -3.74 43.77 -70.74
N LEU A 58 -2.99 42.66 -70.75
CA LEU A 58 -3.55 41.33 -70.94
C LEU A 58 -4.52 40.94 -69.81
N GLN A 59 -4.17 41.21 -68.55
CA GLN A 59 -5.05 40.97 -67.40
C GLN A 59 -6.36 41.75 -67.52
N HIS A 60 -6.28 43.03 -67.92
CA HIS A 60 -7.47 43.86 -68.13
C HIS A 60 -8.33 43.33 -69.30
N ILE A 61 -7.72 42.87 -70.39
CA ILE A 61 -8.44 42.30 -71.54
C ILE A 61 -9.16 41.01 -71.14
N ILE A 62 -8.48 40.11 -70.42
CA ILE A 62 -9.04 38.85 -69.92
C ILE A 62 -10.18 39.10 -68.93
N HIS A 63 -10.00 40.01 -67.96
CA HIS A 63 -11.03 40.36 -66.99
C HIS A 63 -12.29 40.92 -67.66
N ARG A 64 -12.12 41.85 -68.60
CA ARG A 64 -13.24 42.40 -69.39
C ARG A 64 -13.95 41.31 -70.21
N ALA A 65 -13.22 40.36 -70.77
CA ALA A 65 -13.77 39.24 -71.53
C ALA A 65 -14.60 38.26 -70.67
N PHE A 66 -14.31 38.14 -69.37
CA PHE A 66 -15.11 37.36 -68.44
C PHE A 66 -16.42 38.05 -68.02
N GLU A 67 -16.43 39.38 -67.91
CA GLU A 67 -17.60 40.19 -67.55
C GLU A 67 -18.58 40.38 -68.70
N LYS A 68 -18.08 40.59 -69.93
CA LYS A 68 -18.86 40.65 -71.17
C LYS A 68 -18.11 39.92 -72.28
N PRO A 69 -18.60 38.75 -72.74
CA PRO A 69 -17.94 37.96 -73.79
C PRO A 69 -17.90 38.59 -75.20
N MET A 70 -18.26 39.86 -75.35
CA MET A 70 -18.39 40.56 -76.64
C MET A 70 -17.28 41.62 -76.79
N ASP A 71 -16.32 41.34 -77.68
CA ASP A 71 -15.50 42.27 -78.53
C ASP A 71 -14.08 41.75 -78.87
N ILE A 72 -13.72 40.50 -78.56
CA ILE A 72 -12.44 39.91 -79.03
C ILE A 72 -12.59 39.31 -80.44
N GLY A 73 -13.77 38.79 -80.80
CA GLY A 73 -14.03 38.18 -82.12
C GLY A 73 -14.67 39.10 -83.17
N LYS A 74 -15.01 40.36 -82.82
CA LYS A 74 -15.58 41.35 -83.73
C LYS A 74 -14.70 42.61 -83.69
N ASN A 75 -14.18 42.99 -84.86
CA ASN A 75 -13.40 44.21 -85.15
C ASN A 75 -11.87 44.08 -85.07
N GLY A 76 -11.21 44.60 -86.12
CA GLY A 76 -9.78 44.46 -86.34
C GLY A 76 -8.92 45.08 -85.24
N GLU A 77 -9.31 46.21 -84.64
CA GLU A 77 -8.45 46.96 -83.69
C GLU A 77 -8.32 46.32 -82.30
N SER A 78 -9.41 45.77 -81.73
CA SER A 78 -9.37 45.08 -80.43
C SER A 78 -8.58 43.77 -80.52
N MET A 79 -8.78 43.01 -81.60
CA MET A 79 -8.02 41.79 -81.89
C MET A 79 -6.54 42.10 -82.21
N GLN A 80 -6.25 43.20 -82.92
CA GLN A 80 -4.86 43.60 -83.17
C GLN A 80 -4.14 44.00 -81.88
N THR A 81 -4.83 44.70 -80.98
CA THR A 81 -4.31 45.07 -79.66
C THR A 81 -4.05 43.84 -78.82
N PHE A 82 -5.02 42.91 -78.76
CA PHE A 82 -4.87 41.63 -78.05
C PHE A 82 -3.71 40.79 -78.61
N ARG A 83 -3.62 40.66 -79.95
CA ARG A 83 -2.52 39.96 -80.63
C ARG A 83 -1.16 40.60 -80.32
N THR A 84 -1.08 41.92 -80.35
CA THR A 84 0.17 42.64 -80.06
C THR A 84 0.64 42.39 -78.63
N VAL A 85 -0.28 42.44 -77.66
CA VAL A 85 0.01 42.19 -76.24
C VAL A 85 0.43 40.73 -76.02
N VAL A 86 -0.32 39.77 -76.59
CA VAL A 86 -0.03 38.34 -76.47
C VAL A 86 1.32 37.98 -77.10
N MET A 87 1.59 38.45 -78.32
CA MET A 87 2.87 38.22 -79.00
C MET A 87 4.04 38.91 -78.28
N SER A 88 3.82 40.12 -77.73
CA SER A 88 4.83 40.82 -76.91
C SER A 88 5.21 40.04 -75.66
N LEU A 89 4.27 39.33 -75.03
CA LEU A 89 4.52 38.51 -73.85
C LEU A 89 5.11 37.15 -74.23
N ALA A 90 4.67 36.57 -75.34
CA ALA A 90 5.09 35.25 -75.79
C ALA A 90 6.51 35.23 -76.39
N CYS A 91 6.96 36.31 -77.03
CA CYS A 91 8.27 36.38 -77.69
C CYS A 91 9.35 37.09 -76.85
N ARG A 92 9.20 37.15 -75.52
CA ARG A 92 10.17 37.78 -74.61
C ARG A 92 11.48 36.96 -74.56
N SER A 93 12.62 37.64 -74.65
CA SER A 93 13.95 37.06 -74.44
C SER A 93 14.63 37.63 -73.18
N SER A 94 15.67 36.94 -72.70
CA SER A 94 16.45 37.35 -71.52
C SER A 94 17.28 38.64 -71.72
N ASP A 95 17.52 39.04 -72.97
CA ASP A 95 18.28 40.25 -73.33
C ASP A 95 17.39 41.46 -73.64
N GLY A 96 16.07 41.33 -73.53
CA GLY A 96 15.10 42.39 -73.81
C GLY A 96 14.81 42.64 -75.29
N SER A 97 15.36 41.81 -76.19
CA SER A 97 14.99 41.81 -77.61
C SER A 97 13.71 40.99 -77.88
N ILE A 98 13.17 41.07 -79.10
CA ILE A 98 12.05 40.22 -79.52
C ILE A 98 12.66 38.93 -80.07
N SER A 99 12.44 37.81 -79.39
CA SER A 99 12.89 36.48 -79.84
C SER A 99 12.10 36.04 -81.07
N GLU A 100 12.77 35.40 -82.04
CA GLU A 100 12.08 34.67 -83.12
C GLU A 100 11.35 33.41 -82.61
N THR A 101 11.67 32.96 -81.38
CA THR A 101 11.07 31.80 -80.73
C THR A 101 9.94 32.22 -79.79
N CYS A 102 8.79 31.58 -79.93
CA CYS A 102 7.59 31.87 -79.13
C CYS A 102 7.52 30.95 -77.90
N HIS A 103 7.56 31.54 -76.70
CA HIS A 103 7.59 30.85 -75.41
C HIS A 103 6.25 30.92 -74.65
N TRP A 104 5.12 30.81 -75.36
CA TRP A 104 3.79 31.00 -74.75
C TRP A 104 3.34 29.85 -73.83
N ALA A 105 3.94 28.66 -73.98
CA ALA A 105 3.64 27.48 -73.18
C ALA A 105 4.88 26.88 -72.48
N ASP A 106 6.02 27.59 -72.48
CA ASP A 106 7.31 27.05 -72.03
C ASP A 106 7.50 27.13 -70.50
N GLY A 107 6.45 27.55 -69.79
CA GLY A 107 6.39 27.56 -68.34
C GLY A 107 6.23 26.16 -67.77
N PHE A 108 7.18 25.74 -66.94
CA PHE A 108 7.18 24.39 -66.37
C PHE A 108 5.86 24.00 -65.64
N PRO A 109 5.19 24.87 -64.84
CA PRO A 109 3.92 24.52 -64.22
C PRO A 109 2.78 24.24 -65.23
N LEU A 110 2.75 24.93 -66.37
CA LEU A 110 1.76 24.68 -67.43
C LEU A 110 2.05 23.34 -68.11
N ASN A 111 3.33 23.02 -68.37
CA ASN A 111 3.74 21.72 -68.90
C ASN A 111 3.33 20.57 -67.97
N LEU A 112 3.49 20.76 -66.66
CA LEU A 112 3.07 19.77 -65.66
C LEU A 112 1.55 19.56 -65.66
N TRP A 113 0.76 20.63 -65.85
CA TRP A 113 -0.70 20.54 -65.92
C TRP A 113 -1.19 19.83 -67.18
N ILE A 114 -0.57 20.12 -68.33
CA ILE A 114 -0.82 19.39 -69.58
C ILE A 114 -0.48 17.91 -69.39
N TYR A 115 0.67 17.62 -68.78
CA TYR A 115 1.11 16.26 -68.53
C TYR A 115 0.18 15.49 -67.58
N GLN A 116 -0.28 16.14 -66.51
CA GLN A 116 -1.30 15.57 -65.62
C GLN A 116 -2.57 15.21 -66.40
N THR A 117 -3.05 16.11 -67.26
CA THR A 117 -4.24 15.89 -68.10
C THR A 117 -4.05 14.71 -69.06
N LEU A 118 -2.84 14.51 -69.60
CA LEU A 118 -2.52 13.34 -70.42
C LEU A 118 -2.58 12.04 -69.61
N LEU A 119 -2.03 12.03 -68.41
CA LEU A 119 -2.06 10.86 -67.53
C LEU A 119 -3.47 10.51 -67.04
N GLU A 120 -4.38 11.49 -66.97
CA GLU A 120 -5.80 11.24 -66.70
C GLU A 120 -6.48 10.38 -67.79
N ALA A 121 -5.92 10.31 -69.00
CA ALA A 121 -6.41 9.42 -70.07
C ALA A 121 -6.15 7.93 -69.79
N CYS A 122 -5.39 7.59 -68.74
CA CYS A 122 -5.17 6.20 -68.32
C CYS A 122 -6.37 5.60 -67.55
N PHE A 123 -7.42 6.38 -67.29
CA PHE A 123 -8.57 5.97 -66.50
C PHE A 123 -9.86 6.00 -67.33
N ASP A 124 -10.78 5.09 -67.02
CA ASP A 124 -12.07 5.02 -67.68
C ASP A 124 -12.96 6.23 -67.33
N LEU A 125 -13.57 6.84 -68.34
CA LEU A 125 -14.51 7.96 -68.19
C LEU A 125 -15.82 7.57 -67.50
N HIS A 126 -16.21 6.29 -67.57
CA HIS A 126 -17.44 5.76 -66.99
C HIS A 126 -17.22 5.10 -65.62
N ALA A 127 -15.98 4.68 -65.32
CA ALA A 127 -15.58 4.09 -64.06
C ALA A 127 -14.30 4.77 -63.55
N GLU A 128 -14.45 5.88 -62.83
CA GLU A 128 -13.35 6.79 -62.44
C GLU A 128 -12.20 6.14 -61.63
N SER A 129 -12.43 4.96 -61.03
CA SER A 129 -11.43 4.19 -60.28
C SER A 129 -10.76 3.08 -61.10
N SER A 130 -11.25 2.79 -62.31
CA SER A 130 -10.71 1.74 -63.17
C SER A 130 -9.65 2.30 -64.12
N VAL A 131 -8.53 1.60 -64.19
CA VAL A 131 -7.51 1.80 -65.23
C VAL A 131 -8.01 1.14 -66.53
N ILE A 132 -7.76 1.76 -67.67
CA ILE A 132 -8.12 1.19 -68.99
C ILE A 132 -7.27 -0.05 -69.32
N GLU A 133 -7.78 -0.96 -70.14
CA GLU A 133 -7.04 -2.19 -70.52
C GLU A 133 -5.77 -1.86 -71.32
N GLU A 134 -5.80 -0.82 -72.16
CA GLU A 134 -4.70 -0.40 -73.03
C GLU A 134 -3.74 0.61 -72.37
N VAL A 135 -3.64 0.62 -71.04
CA VAL A 135 -2.87 1.63 -70.29
C VAL A 135 -1.39 1.68 -70.71
N ASP A 136 -0.77 0.53 -70.99
CA ASP A 136 0.63 0.47 -71.43
C ASP A 136 0.84 1.14 -72.80
N GLU A 137 -0.12 0.98 -73.71
CA GLU A 137 -0.10 1.59 -75.05
C GLU A 137 -0.28 3.12 -74.94
N VAL A 138 -1.17 3.57 -74.06
CA VAL A 138 -1.40 4.99 -73.78
C VAL A 138 -0.18 5.63 -73.12
N LEU A 139 0.45 4.96 -72.15
CA LEU A 139 1.67 5.44 -71.50
C LEU A 139 2.84 5.57 -72.49
N GLU A 140 3.00 4.62 -73.43
CA GLU A 140 4.01 4.72 -74.50
C GLU A 140 3.74 5.88 -75.49
N LEU A 141 2.47 6.24 -75.71
CA LEU A 141 2.12 7.44 -76.47
C LEU A 141 2.44 8.73 -75.70
N ILE A 142 2.09 8.78 -74.41
CA ILE A 142 2.39 9.92 -73.52
C ILE A 142 3.90 10.12 -73.38
N LYS A 143 4.68 9.04 -73.34
CA LYS A 143 6.15 9.10 -73.28
C LYS A 143 6.79 9.88 -74.42
N LYS A 144 6.18 9.89 -75.61
CA LYS A 144 6.66 10.68 -76.76
C LYS A 144 6.58 12.19 -76.52
N THR A 145 5.78 12.65 -75.56
CA THR A 145 5.65 14.08 -75.22
C THR A 145 6.69 14.56 -74.20
N TRP A 146 7.50 13.65 -73.63
CA TRP A 146 8.44 13.96 -72.55
C TRP A 146 9.44 15.06 -72.89
N VAL A 147 10.10 14.94 -74.05
CA VAL A 147 11.11 15.92 -74.49
C VAL A 147 10.49 17.32 -74.67
N MET A 148 9.26 17.39 -75.18
CA MET A 148 8.56 18.66 -75.42
C MET A 148 8.10 19.33 -74.13
N LEU A 149 7.67 18.55 -73.14
CA LEU A 149 7.14 19.06 -71.88
C LEU A 149 8.22 19.21 -70.79
N GLY A 150 9.45 18.77 -71.06
CA GLY A 150 10.54 18.76 -70.07
C GLY A 150 10.34 17.70 -68.97
N ILE A 151 9.66 16.60 -69.28
CA ILE A 151 9.41 15.50 -68.36
C ILE A 151 10.50 14.43 -68.54
N ASN A 152 10.99 13.90 -67.43
CA ASN A 152 11.83 12.72 -67.40
C ASN A 152 11.12 11.59 -66.63
N GLU A 153 11.73 10.41 -66.61
CA GLU A 153 11.17 9.23 -65.94
C GLU A 153 10.89 9.47 -64.45
N MET A 154 11.78 10.16 -63.74
CA MET A 154 11.59 10.50 -62.33
C MET A 154 10.36 11.41 -62.11
N LEU A 155 10.19 12.45 -62.93
CA LEU A 155 9.03 13.34 -62.90
C LEU A 155 7.74 12.58 -63.27
N HIS A 156 7.81 11.67 -64.25
CA HIS A 156 6.67 10.82 -64.60
C HIS A 156 6.22 9.98 -63.41
N ASN A 157 7.15 9.28 -62.75
CA ASN A 157 6.82 8.41 -61.63
C ASN A 157 6.16 9.18 -60.49
N ILE A 158 6.61 10.41 -60.18
CA ILE A 158 5.98 11.27 -59.16
C ILE A 158 4.58 11.71 -59.59
N CYS A 159 4.43 12.19 -60.83
CA CYS A 159 3.14 12.67 -61.34
C CYS A 159 2.11 11.53 -61.38
N PHE A 160 2.52 10.36 -61.84
CA PHE A 160 1.64 9.21 -61.94
C PHE A 160 1.30 8.63 -60.57
N ALA A 161 2.27 8.55 -59.64
CA ALA A 161 2.00 8.21 -58.26
C ALA A 161 0.99 9.16 -57.60
N TRP A 162 1.12 10.48 -57.84
CA TRP A 162 0.17 11.48 -57.36
C TRP A 162 -1.24 11.27 -57.93
N ILE A 163 -1.37 10.99 -59.22
CA ILE A 163 -2.69 10.81 -59.85
C ILE A 163 -3.36 9.54 -59.33
N LEU A 164 -2.64 8.43 -59.21
CA LEU A 164 -3.16 7.18 -58.63
C LEU A 164 -3.63 7.40 -57.18
N PHE A 165 -2.81 8.08 -56.37
CA PHE A 165 -3.18 8.46 -55.00
C PHE A 165 -4.40 9.38 -54.95
N HIS A 166 -4.41 10.44 -55.76
CA HIS A 166 -5.49 11.41 -55.79
C HIS A 166 -6.81 10.76 -56.22
N ARG A 167 -6.78 9.88 -57.23
CA ARG A 167 -7.94 9.09 -57.66
C ARG A 167 -8.45 8.19 -56.54
N TYR A 168 -7.58 7.47 -55.83
CA TYR A 168 -7.97 6.67 -54.66
C TYR A 168 -8.69 7.52 -53.59
N VAL A 169 -8.18 8.72 -53.30
CA VAL A 169 -8.78 9.60 -52.29
C VAL A 169 -10.13 10.17 -52.76
N VAL A 170 -10.24 10.64 -54.00
CA VAL A 170 -11.46 11.25 -54.55
C VAL A 170 -12.59 10.23 -54.75
N THR A 171 -12.24 8.99 -55.12
CA THR A 171 -13.20 7.89 -55.33
C THR A 171 -13.68 7.24 -54.03
N GLY A 172 -13.28 7.76 -52.87
CA GLY A 172 -13.78 7.32 -51.57
C GLY A 172 -13.04 6.12 -50.97
N GLN A 173 -11.78 5.89 -51.34
CA GLN A 173 -10.91 4.85 -50.75
C GLN A 173 -11.38 3.41 -51.04
N VAL A 174 -11.95 3.18 -52.22
CA VAL A 174 -12.55 1.89 -52.59
C VAL A 174 -11.50 0.92 -53.16
N GLU A 175 -10.65 1.38 -54.08
CA GLU A 175 -9.70 0.53 -54.82
C GLU A 175 -8.28 0.58 -54.22
N ASN A 176 -7.95 -0.37 -53.35
CA ASN A 176 -6.63 -0.43 -52.70
C ASN A 176 -5.46 -0.65 -53.68
N ASP A 177 -5.73 -1.23 -54.84
CA ASP A 177 -4.72 -1.48 -55.87
C ASP A 177 -4.12 -0.16 -56.40
N LEU A 178 -4.92 0.92 -56.48
CA LEU A 178 -4.42 2.25 -56.86
C LEU A 178 -3.44 2.81 -55.82
N LEU A 179 -3.74 2.61 -54.53
CA LEU A 179 -2.90 3.03 -53.42
C LEU A 179 -1.59 2.23 -53.40
N PHE A 180 -1.68 0.92 -53.63
CA PHE A 180 -0.51 0.03 -53.74
C PHE A 180 0.37 0.39 -54.95
N ALA A 181 -0.22 0.63 -56.12
CA ALA A 181 0.50 1.07 -57.32
C ALA A 181 1.20 2.41 -57.10
N SER A 182 0.52 3.39 -56.48
CA SER A 182 1.13 4.67 -56.08
C SER A 182 2.34 4.47 -55.16
N SER A 183 2.21 3.60 -54.15
CA SER A 183 3.29 3.26 -53.22
C SER A 183 4.49 2.63 -53.94
N ASN A 184 4.27 1.75 -54.93
CA ASN A 184 5.35 1.11 -55.69
C ASN A 184 6.10 2.12 -56.57
N LEU A 185 5.39 3.03 -57.24
CA LEU A 185 6.02 4.10 -58.01
C LEU A 185 6.84 5.04 -57.13
N LEU A 186 6.36 5.37 -55.93
CA LEU A 186 7.15 6.15 -54.97
C LEU A 186 8.38 5.39 -54.45
N ALA A 187 8.31 4.07 -54.32
CA ALA A 187 9.47 3.27 -53.96
C ALA A 187 10.56 3.33 -55.03
N GLU A 188 10.20 3.35 -56.32
CA GLU A 188 11.15 3.58 -57.42
C GLU A 188 11.74 4.99 -57.37
N VAL A 189 10.91 6.02 -57.16
CA VAL A 189 11.38 7.41 -56.96
C VAL A 189 12.39 7.50 -55.81
N GLY A 190 12.18 6.73 -54.73
CA GLY A 190 13.07 6.69 -53.57
C GLY A 190 14.48 6.16 -53.87
N LYS A 191 14.63 5.22 -54.81
CA LYS A 191 15.94 4.66 -55.21
C LYS A 191 16.83 5.69 -55.91
N ASP A 192 16.21 6.65 -56.59
CA ASP A 192 16.87 7.62 -57.47
C ASP A 192 17.16 8.99 -56.83
N THR A 193 16.80 9.16 -55.55
CA THR A 193 16.92 10.42 -54.78
C THR A 193 18.35 10.97 -54.66
N GLY A 194 19.39 10.17 -54.93
CA GLY A 194 20.79 10.59 -54.87
C GLY A 194 21.35 11.27 -56.13
N GLY A 195 20.57 11.40 -57.21
CA GLY A 195 21.10 11.77 -58.54
C GLY A 195 20.73 13.15 -59.09
N SER A 196 19.57 13.72 -58.73
CA SER A 196 19.03 14.90 -59.43
C SER A 196 19.19 16.19 -58.62
N LYS A 197 20.05 17.10 -59.10
CA LYS A 197 20.24 18.46 -58.54
C LYS A 197 19.21 19.48 -59.06
N ASP A 198 18.17 19.03 -59.75
CA ASP A 198 17.16 19.94 -60.30
C ASP A 198 16.29 20.54 -59.17
N PRO A 199 16.31 21.88 -58.97
CA PRO A 199 15.49 22.55 -57.97
C PRO A 199 13.98 22.42 -58.24
N ILE A 200 13.57 22.28 -59.50
CA ILE A 200 12.16 22.15 -59.89
C ILE A 200 11.64 20.77 -59.47
N TYR A 201 12.34 19.70 -59.86
CA TYR A 201 12.09 18.34 -59.41
C TYR A 201 11.98 18.23 -57.89
N SER A 202 12.98 18.73 -57.16
CA SER A 202 13.04 18.66 -55.69
C SER A 202 11.86 19.38 -55.02
N LYS A 203 11.40 20.50 -55.61
CA LYS A 203 10.24 21.25 -55.12
C LYS A 203 8.94 20.48 -55.33
N ILE A 204 8.75 19.86 -56.50
CA ILE A 204 7.55 19.08 -56.83
C ILE A 204 7.48 17.83 -55.97
N LEU A 205 8.59 17.09 -55.88
CA LEU A 205 8.71 15.90 -55.05
C LEU A 205 8.37 16.21 -53.59
N ARG A 206 9.00 17.24 -53.00
CA ARG A 206 8.71 17.64 -51.62
C ARG A 206 7.23 17.98 -51.41
N ASN A 207 6.65 18.80 -52.29
CA ASN A 207 5.26 19.23 -52.14
C ASN A 207 4.28 18.04 -52.25
N THR A 208 4.49 17.18 -53.24
CA THR A 208 3.67 15.98 -53.47
C THR A 208 3.71 15.04 -52.28
N LEU A 209 4.92 14.70 -51.83
CA LEU A 209 5.12 13.81 -50.68
C LEU A 209 4.57 14.42 -49.38
N SER A 210 4.67 15.74 -49.20
CA SER A 210 4.11 16.41 -48.02
C SER A 210 2.59 16.30 -47.96
N LEU A 211 1.91 16.38 -49.11
CA LEU A 211 0.45 16.22 -49.19
C LEU A 211 0.04 14.77 -48.93
N ILE A 212 0.73 13.81 -49.56
CA ILE A 212 0.48 12.38 -49.38
C ILE A 212 0.71 11.99 -47.91
N LEU A 213 1.85 12.39 -47.35
CA LEU A 213 2.21 12.12 -45.97
C LEU A 213 1.22 12.75 -45.00
N SER A 214 0.84 14.02 -45.19
CA SER A 214 -0.11 14.70 -44.32
C SER A 214 -1.48 14.00 -44.31
N TRP A 215 -1.95 13.51 -45.47
CA TRP A 215 -3.18 12.73 -45.55
C TRP A 215 -3.04 11.40 -44.81
N ALA A 216 -1.95 10.67 -45.02
CA ALA A 216 -1.74 9.37 -44.40
C ALA A 216 -1.59 9.48 -42.88
N GLU A 217 -0.80 10.45 -42.39
CA GLU A 217 -0.60 10.70 -40.96
C GLU A 217 -1.88 11.10 -40.24
N LYS A 218 -2.77 11.86 -40.90
CA LYS A 218 -4.07 12.20 -40.33
C LYS A 218 -4.90 10.95 -40.01
N GLY A 219 -4.80 9.91 -40.85
CA GLY A 219 -5.46 8.62 -40.62
C GLY A 219 -4.72 7.77 -39.57
N LEU A 220 -3.40 7.69 -39.67
CA LEU A 220 -2.56 6.81 -38.84
C LEU A 220 -2.38 7.28 -37.40
N LEU A 221 -2.29 8.60 -37.15
CA LEU A 221 -2.17 9.14 -35.79
C LEU A 221 -3.41 8.86 -34.92
N ALA A 222 -4.54 8.48 -35.54
CA ALA A 222 -5.79 8.08 -34.91
C ALA A 222 -6.37 6.82 -35.58
N TYR A 223 -5.54 5.85 -35.93
CA TYR A 223 -5.94 4.68 -36.72
C TYR A 223 -7.09 3.88 -36.09
N HIS A 224 -7.22 3.86 -34.76
CA HIS A 224 -8.34 3.22 -34.07
C HIS A 224 -9.71 3.85 -34.37
N HIS A 225 -9.74 5.09 -34.86
CA HIS A 225 -10.96 5.78 -35.31
C HIS A 225 -11.14 5.72 -36.82
N THR A 226 -10.04 5.63 -37.56
CA THR A 226 -10.03 5.65 -39.03
C THR A 226 -10.28 4.26 -39.63
N PHE A 227 -9.71 3.22 -39.02
CA PHE A 227 -9.76 1.86 -39.53
C PHE A 227 -10.68 0.97 -38.68
N HIS A 228 -11.50 0.18 -39.36
CA HIS A 228 -12.45 -0.77 -38.82
C HIS A 228 -12.45 -2.04 -39.69
N ASN A 229 -13.20 -3.07 -39.31
CA ASN A 229 -13.18 -4.36 -40.01
C ASN A 229 -13.46 -4.29 -41.53
N GLY A 230 -14.11 -3.21 -42.02
CA GLY A 230 -14.39 -3.02 -43.44
C GLY A 230 -13.24 -2.45 -44.27
N ASN A 231 -12.26 -1.77 -43.65
CA ASN A 231 -11.14 -1.12 -44.36
C ASN A 231 -9.77 -1.40 -43.73
N ILE A 232 -9.67 -2.33 -42.78
CA ILE A 232 -8.42 -2.66 -42.09
C ILE A 232 -7.30 -3.14 -43.03
N GLU A 233 -7.66 -3.78 -44.14
CA GLU A 233 -6.71 -4.25 -45.14
C GLU A 233 -5.96 -3.11 -45.84
N SER A 234 -6.55 -1.91 -45.95
CA SER A 234 -5.88 -0.75 -46.56
C SER A 234 -4.84 -0.11 -45.63
N MET A 235 -4.88 -0.40 -44.34
CA MET A 235 -3.98 0.18 -43.34
C MET A 235 -2.51 -0.10 -43.65
N GLU A 236 -2.17 -1.33 -44.08
CA GLU A 236 -0.78 -1.68 -44.42
C GLU A 236 -0.26 -0.85 -45.60
N SER A 237 -1.10 -0.63 -46.62
CA SER A 237 -0.78 0.22 -47.77
C SER A 237 -0.63 1.69 -47.36
N VAL A 238 -1.49 2.20 -46.47
CA VAL A 238 -1.39 3.57 -45.94
C VAL A 238 -0.12 3.77 -45.11
N VAL A 239 0.26 2.79 -44.27
CA VAL A 239 1.52 2.85 -43.51
C VAL A 239 2.72 2.78 -44.44
N SER A 240 2.69 1.88 -45.43
CA SER A 240 3.75 1.79 -46.46
C SER A 240 3.96 3.14 -47.14
N LEU A 241 2.87 3.77 -47.55
CA LEU A 241 2.88 5.06 -48.23
C LEU A 241 3.40 6.19 -47.35
N ALA A 242 2.97 6.25 -46.08
CA ALA A 242 3.45 7.24 -45.11
C ALA A 242 4.95 7.10 -44.86
N VAL A 243 5.39 5.89 -44.54
CA VAL A 243 6.80 5.59 -44.23
C VAL A 243 7.70 5.90 -45.44
N LEU A 244 7.32 5.45 -46.64
CA LEU A 244 8.07 5.73 -47.87
C LEU A 244 8.14 7.24 -48.17
N SER A 245 7.00 7.93 -48.14
CA SER A 245 6.94 9.37 -48.42
C SER A 245 7.85 10.15 -47.47
N ALA A 246 7.86 9.75 -46.21
CA ALA A 246 8.59 10.46 -45.19
C ALA A 246 10.10 10.15 -45.19
N LYS A 247 10.46 8.91 -45.53
CA LYS A 247 11.86 8.51 -45.79
C LYS A 247 12.45 9.30 -46.96
N ILE A 248 11.70 9.46 -48.06
CA ILE A 248 12.14 10.24 -49.22
C ILE A 248 12.27 11.72 -48.86
N LEU A 249 11.34 12.28 -48.08
CA LEU A 249 11.41 13.68 -47.62
C LEU A 249 12.64 13.97 -46.75
N GLU A 250 13.00 13.04 -45.87
CA GLU A 250 14.20 13.17 -45.03
C GLU A 250 15.48 13.08 -45.85
N ASP A 251 15.52 12.19 -46.85
CA ASP A 251 16.64 12.07 -47.78
C ASP A 251 16.89 13.37 -48.58
N ILE A 252 15.83 14.09 -48.95
CA ILE A 252 15.93 15.38 -49.65
C ILE A 252 16.37 16.52 -48.70
N SER A 253 16.09 16.40 -47.40
CA SER A 253 16.36 17.45 -46.41
C SER A 253 17.76 17.37 -45.77
N HIS A 254 18.43 16.21 -45.79
CA HIS A 254 19.72 15.99 -45.13
C HIS A 254 20.79 15.43 -46.08
N ASP A 255 21.73 16.27 -46.52
CA ASP A 255 22.83 15.85 -47.42
C ASP A 255 23.97 15.05 -46.74
N TYR A 256 24.01 14.94 -45.40
CA TYR A 256 25.12 14.26 -44.70
C TYR A 256 24.66 13.64 -43.37
N ASN A 257 24.14 12.40 -43.38
CA ASN A 257 24.42 11.36 -42.37
C ASN A 257 23.59 10.08 -42.61
N ARG A 258 24.13 9.15 -43.41
CA ARG A 258 23.52 7.84 -43.73
C ARG A 258 23.38 6.86 -42.55
N LYS A 259 23.77 7.21 -41.31
CA LYS A 259 23.86 6.27 -40.18
C LYS A 259 22.56 6.07 -39.38
N LYS A 260 21.46 6.77 -39.69
CA LYS A 260 20.16 6.67 -38.98
C LYS A 260 18.98 6.22 -39.86
N LYS A 261 19.26 5.57 -41.00
CA LYS A 261 18.24 5.31 -42.04
C LYS A 261 17.20 4.24 -41.68
N ASP A 262 17.56 3.28 -40.83
CA ASP A 262 16.66 2.19 -40.43
C ASP A 262 15.77 2.55 -39.22
N ASP A 263 16.00 3.72 -38.59
CA ASP A 263 15.27 4.18 -37.40
C ASP A 263 14.01 5.02 -37.75
N VAL A 264 13.92 5.52 -38.98
CA VAL A 264 12.84 6.43 -39.42
C VAL A 264 11.49 5.72 -39.48
N ASP A 265 11.48 4.54 -40.08
CA ASP A 265 10.29 3.71 -40.24
C ASP A 265 9.77 3.28 -38.86
N TYR A 266 10.69 2.82 -38.01
CA TYR A 266 10.45 2.42 -36.63
C TYR A 266 9.87 3.57 -35.79
N THR A 267 10.54 4.73 -35.77
CA THR A 267 10.13 5.89 -34.96
C THR A 267 8.79 6.47 -35.38
N ARG A 268 8.45 6.46 -36.67
CA ARG A 268 7.13 6.93 -37.13
C ARG A 268 6.01 5.98 -36.72
N VAL A 269 6.18 4.68 -36.94
CA VAL A 269 5.17 3.69 -36.55
C VAL A 269 4.98 3.67 -35.03
N ASP A 270 6.06 3.78 -34.26
CA ASP A 270 6.01 3.97 -32.81
C ASP A 270 5.15 5.18 -32.41
N ASN A 271 5.34 6.33 -33.08
CA ASN A 271 4.54 7.53 -32.85
C ASN A 271 3.06 7.34 -33.23
N TYR A 272 2.74 6.62 -34.31
CA TYR A 272 1.37 6.34 -34.71
C TYR A 272 0.65 5.47 -33.66
N ILE A 273 1.30 4.40 -33.19
CA ILE A 273 0.80 3.53 -32.11
C ILE A 273 0.53 4.35 -30.84
N ARG A 274 1.54 5.09 -30.38
CA ARG A 274 1.45 5.91 -29.16
C ARG A 274 0.37 6.97 -29.26
N SER A 275 0.28 7.69 -30.38
CA SER A 275 -0.71 8.75 -30.58
C SER A 275 -2.13 8.18 -30.60
N SER A 276 -2.38 7.13 -31.38
CA SER A 276 -3.73 6.59 -31.53
C SER A 276 -4.23 5.99 -30.22
N LEU A 277 -3.39 5.26 -29.48
CA LEU A 277 -3.79 4.67 -28.21
C LEU A 277 -4.03 5.71 -27.12
N ARG A 278 -3.24 6.79 -27.08
CA ARG A 278 -3.50 7.92 -26.18
C ARG A 278 -4.85 8.56 -26.45
N ALA A 279 -5.21 8.75 -27.73
CA ALA A 279 -6.50 9.32 -28.11
C ALA A 279 -7.66 8.41 -27.66
N VAL A 280 -7.57 7.10 -27.90
CA VAL A 280 -8.60 6.13 -27.46
C VAL A 280 -8.69 6.03 -25.94
N PHE A 281 -7.56 6.05 -25.24
CA PHE A 281 -7.50 6.06 -23.77
C PHE A 281 -8.24 7.28 -23.21
N ILE A 282 -7.94 8.49 -23.74
CA ILE A 282 -8.62 9.72 -23.32
C ILE A 282 -10.12 9.62 -23.58
N GLN A 283 -10.52 9.10 -24.75
CA GLN A 283 -11.94 8.93 -25.07
C GLN A 283 -12.64 7.97 -24.11
N LYS A 284 -12.01 6.84 -23.74
CA LYS A 284 -12.55 5.89 -22.76
C LYS A 284 -12.65 6.51 -21.37
N LEU A 285 -11.64 7.27 -20.95
CA LEU A 285 -11.65 8.01 -19.69
C LEU A 285 -12.80 9.03 -19.64
N GLU A 286 -12.96 9.85 -20.68
CA GLU A 286 -14.03 10.87 -20.74
C GLU A 286 -15.44 10.26 -20.78
N LYS A 287 -15.61 9.08 -21.42
CA LYS A 287 -16.89 8.34 -21.43
C LYS A 287 -17.28 7.81 -20.04
N LEU A 288 -16.31 7.58 -19.17
CA LEU A 288 -16.51 7.08 -17.80
C LEU A 288 -16.67 8.20 -16.77
N ASP A 289 -16.28 9.44 -17.11
CA ASP A 289 -16.51 10.63 -16.27
C ASP A 289 -18.01 10.97 -16.17
N LEU A 290 -18.60 10.59 -15.05
CA LEU A 290 -20.02 10.77 -14.70
C LEU A 290 -20.49 12.23 -14.67
N SER A 291 -19.57 13.21 -14.65
CA SER A 291 -19.90 14.64 -14.63
C SER A 291 -20.56 15.14 -15.93
N LYS A 292 -20.45 14.38 -17.04
CA LYS A 292 -21.03 14.75 -18.34
C LYS A 292 -22.29 13.95 -18.73
N HIS A 293 -22.64 12.85 -18.04
CA HIS A 293 -23.80 12.01 -18.39
C HIS A 293 -24.62 11.50 -17.18
N PRO A 294 -25.77 12.12 -16.86
CA PRO A 294 -26.58 11.83 -15.65
C PRO A 294 -27.43 10.54 -15.72
N SER A 295 -27.42 9.78 -16.82
CA SER A 295 -28.35 8.65 -17.05
C SER A 295 -27.91 7.29 -16.49
N ARG A 296 -26.67 7.15 -15.99
CA ARG A 296 -26.14 5.88 -15.43
C ARG A 296 -26.15 5.81 -13.89
N LYS A 297 -27.11 6.47 -13.23
CA LYS A 297 -27.28 6.44 -11.76
C LYS A 297 -27.75 5.10 -11.17
N GLN A 298 -28.03 4.07 -11.98
CA GLN A 298 -28.67 2.83 -11.51
C GLN A 298 -27.78 1.58 -11.41
N ASN A 299 -26.54 1.61 -11.91
CA ASN A 299 -25.62 0.51 -11.69
C ASN A 299 -24.69 0.87 -10.52
N LYS A 300 -24.66 -0.01 -9.51
CA LYS A 300 -23.84 0.13 -8.30
C LYS A 300 -22.45 0.68 -8.63
N ALA A 301 -22.05 1.67 -7.83
CA ALA A 301 -20.81 2.42 -7.90
C ALA A 301 -19.60 1.49 -8.07
N PHE A 302 -19.10 1.37 -9.30
CA PHE A 302 -17.74 0.91 -9.52
C PHE A 302 -16.83 2.14 -9.49
N PRO A 303 -15.69 2.10 -8.79
CA PRO A 303 -14.70 3.14 -8.91
C PRO A 303 -14.27 3.29 -10.37
N ILE A 304 -14.31 4.51 -10.91
CA ILE A 304 -14.09 4.80 -12.35
C ILE A 304 -12.84 4.10 -12.90
N LEU A 305 -11.76 4.06 -12.12
CA LEU A 305 -10.50 3.43 -12.52
C LEU A 305 -10.54 1.90 -12.59
N SER A 306 -11.35 1.24 -11.76
CA SER A 306 -11.51 -0.23 -11.83
C SER A 306 -12.20 -0.67 -13.13
N VAL A 307 -13.17 0.12 -13.60
CA VAL A 307 -13.83 -0.10 -14.89
C VAL A 307 -12.88 0.23 -16.03
N LEU A 308 -12.17 1.36 -15.92
CA LEU A 308 -11.17 1.76 -16.91
C LEU A 308 -10.08 0.69 -17.10
N ALA A 309 -9.61 0.06 -16.02
CA ALA A 309 -8.65 -1.04 -16.11
C ALA A 309 -9.16 -2.20 -16.97
N ARG A 310 -10.43 -2.59 -16.80
CA ARG A 310 -11.09 -3.62 -17.62
C ARG A 310 -11.20 -3.21 -19.09
N ASP A 311 -11.58 -1.96 -19.34
CA ASP A 311 -11.72 -1.41 -20.67
C ASP A 311 -10.37 -1.28 -21.41
N ILE A 312 -9.27 -1.12 -20.67
CA ILE A 312 -7.91 -1.03 -21.20
C ILE A 312 -7.35 -2.41 -21.53
N ILE A 313 -7.58 -3.42 -20.69
CA ILE A 313 -7.11 -4.77 -21.03
C ILE A 313 -7.83 -5.30 -22.28
N GLU A 314 -9.13 -5.02 -22.44
CA GLU A 314 -9.86 -5.35 -23.68
C GLU A 314 -9.27 -4.61 -24.89
N LEU A 315 -8.91 -3.33 -24.73
CA LEU A 315 -8.26 -2.55 -25.78
C LEU A 315 -6.89 -3.15 -26.15
N ALA A 316 -6.09 -3.58 -25.18
CA ALA A 316 -4.80 -4.22 -25.41
C ALA A 316 -4.94 -5.55 -26.16
N ILE A 317 -5.93 -6.37 -25.79
CA ILE A 317 -6.23 -7.63 -26.49
C ILE A 317 -6.64 -7.36 -27.95
N ASN A 318 -7.50 -6.37 -28.18
CA ASN A 318 -7.93 -5.99 -29.53
C ASN A 318 -6.79 -5.44 -30.38
N GLU A 319 -5.92 -4.61 -29.80
CA GLU A 319 -4.72 -4.07 -30.45
C GLU A 319 -3.77 -5.20 -30.90
N LYS A 320 -3.48 -6.14 -30.00
CA LYS A 320 -2.68 -7.36 -30.30
C LYS A 320 -3.27 -8.19 -31.44
N ALA A 321 -4.59 -8.31 -31.48
CA ALA A 321 -5.27 -9.20 -32.43
C ALA A 321 -5.45 -8.57 -33.83
N ILE A 322 -5.73 -7.26 -33.90
CA ILE A 322 -6.20 -6.60 -35.13
C ILE A 322 -5.11 -5.71 -35.75
N PHE A 323 -4.55 -4.79 -34.97
CA PHE A 323 -3.72 -3.70 -35.49
C PHE A 323 -2.22 -4.02 -35.46
N SER A 324 -1.73 -4.55 -34.34
CA SER A 324 -0.31 -4.88 -34.18
C SER A 324 0.25 -5.83 -35.25
N PRO A 325 -0.48 -6.86 -35.75
CA PRO A 325 0.00 -7.70 -36.86
C PRO A 325 0.25 -6.93 -38.16
N LYS A 326 -0.55 -5.89 -38.45
CA LYS A 326 -0.40 -5.05 -39.64
C LYS A 326 0.78 -4.08 -39.52
N LEU A 327 1.17 -3.72 -38.30
CA LEU A 327 2.30 -2.81 -38.02
C LEU A 327 3.64 -3.51 -37.81
N LYS A 328 3.61 -4.83 -37.57
CA LYS A 328 4.78 -5.66 -37.22
C LYS A 328 5.91 -5.58 -38.25
N ARG A 329 5.57 -5.32 -39.53
CA ARG A 329 6.54 -5.14 -40.62
C ARG A 329 7.53 -3.99 -40.37
N TRP A 330 7.08 -2.89 -39.78
CA TRP A 330 7.92 -1.71 -39.51
C TRP A 330 8.36 -1.61 -38.06
N HIS A 331 7.57 -2.18 -37.15
CA HIS A 331 7.85 -2.17 -35.73
C HIS A 331 7.67 -3.57 -35.15
N PRO A 332 8.76 -4.37 -35.02
CA PRO A 332 8.67 -5.76 -34.56
C PRO A 332 7.98 -5.94 -33.21
N LEU A 333 8.08 -4.93 -32.33
CA LEU A 333 7.46 -4.88 -30.99
C LEU A 333 6.20 -4.01 -30.93
N ALA A 334 5.39 -3.99 -31.98
CA ALA A 334 4.22 -3.11 -32.08
C ALA A 334 3.24 -3.32 -30.91
N THR A 335 2.99 -4.58 -30.52
CA THR A 335 2.12 -4.90 -29.38
C THR A 335 2.75 -4.41 -28.08
N GLY A 336 4.05 -4.61 -27.90
CA GLY A 336 4.82 -4.16 -26.73
C GLY A 336 4.72 -2.65 -26.50
N VAL A 337 4.91 -1.85 -27.55
CA VAL A 337 4.77 -0.39 -27.48
C VAL A 337 3.33 0.03 -27.16
N ALA A 338 2.36 -0.68 -27.72
CA ALA A 338 0.95 -0.42 -27.44
C ALA A 338 0.62 -0.61 -25.96
N VAL A 339 0.96 -1.76 -25.39
CA VAL A 339 0.67 -2.05 -23.97
C VAL A 339 1.49 -1.18 -23.03
N ALA A 340 2.73 -0.84 -23.36
CA ALA A 340 3.52 0.12 -22.60
C ALA A 340 2.88 1.51 -22.59
N THR A 341 2.32 1.95 -23.71
CA THR A 341 1.59 3.23 -23.80
C THR A 341 0.36 3.22 -22.89
N LEU A 342 -0.46 2.17 -22.98
CA LEU A 342 -1.66 2.01 -22.14
C LEU A 342 -1.29 1.94 -20.65
N HIS A 343 -0.22 1.23 -20.34
CA HIS A 343 0.31 1.10 -18.99
C HIS A 343 0.72 2.46 -18.42
N VAL A 344 1.48 3.27 -19.17
CA VAL A 344 1.90 4.62 -18.75
C VAL A 344 0.69 5.55 -18.59
N CYS A 345 -0.27 5.50 -19.52
CA CYS A 345 -1.49 6.31 -19.44
C CYS A 345 -2.32 5.99 -18.18
N TYR A 346 -2.57 4.70 -17.90
CA TYR A 346 -3.30 4.30 -16.70
C TYR A 346 -2.51 4.61 -15.42
N GLY A 347 -1.20 4.34 -15.41
CA GLY A 347 -0.33 4.60 -14.27
C GLY A 347 -0.31 6.07 -13.85
N ASN A 348 -0.40 7.00 -14.81
CA ASN A 348 -0.49 8.43 -14.51
C ASN A 348 -1.81 8.80 -13.80
N GLU A 349 -2.94 8.22 -14.21
CA GLU A 349 -4.23 8.45 -13.54
C GLU A 349 -4.30 7.75 -12.18
N LEU A 350 -3.78 6.52 -12.09
CA LEU A 350 -3.65 5.79 -10.83
C LEU A 350 -2.81 6.60 -9.82
N LYS A 351 -1.68 7.16 -10.25
CA LYS A 351 -0.82 7.99 -9.39
C LYS A 351 -1.54 9.24 -8.86
N LYS A 352 -2.42 9.86 -9.65
CA LYS A 352 -3.26 10.98 -9.18
C LYS A 352 -4.28 10.50 -8.15
N TYR A 353 -4.91 9.35 -8.39
CA TYR A 353 -5.87 8.75 -7.46
C TYR A 353 -5.20 8.36 -6.13
N VAL A 354 -4.03 7.72 -6.18
CA VAL A 354 -3.25 7.30 -5.01
C VAL A 354 -2.87 8.48 -4.11
N LYS A 355 -2.58 9.65 -4.69
CA LYS A 355 -2.32 10.88 -3.90
C LYS A 355 -3.55 11.42 -3.17
N GLY A 356 -4.76 11.04 -3.59
CA GLY A 356 -6.02 11.50 -3.00
C GLY A 356 -6.61 10.57 -1.94
N ILE A 357 -6.08 9.34 -1.81
CA ILE A 357 -6.57 8.35 -0.84
C ILE A 357 -5.78 8.43 0.47
N ASN A 358 -6.48 8.70 1.57
CA ASN A 358 -5.89 8.76 2.91
C ASN A 358 -6.39 7.63 3.83
N GLU A 359 -7.45 6.94 3.42
CA GLU A 359 -8.14 5.94 4.24
C GLU A 359 -8.39 4.66 3.44
N LEU A 360 -8.41 3.53 4.15
CA LEU A 360 -8.77 2.24 3.58
C LEU A 360 -10.28 2.18 3.33
N THR A 361 -10.68 2.29 2.06
CA THR A 361 -12.08 2.16 1.62
C THR A 361 -12.23 0.95 0.69
N PRO A 362 -13.42 0.31 0.63
CA PRO A 362 -13.67 -0.79 -0.32
C PRO A 362 -13.35 -0.39 -1.76
N ASP A 363 -13.74 0.83 -2.16
CA ASP A 363 -13.47 1.41 -3.47
C ASP A 363 -11.97 1.52 -3.76
N ALA A 364 -11.17 1.98 -2.79
CA ALA A 364 -9.73 2.09 -2.97
C ALA A 364 -9.06 0.71 -3.12
N ILE A 365 -9.50 -0.29 -2.34
CA ILE A 365 -8.98 -1.67 -2.47
C ILE A 365 -9.35 -2.24 -3.84
N GLU A 366 -10.58 -2.05 -4.31
CA GLU A 366 -11.02 -2.52 -5.63
C GLU A 366 -10.21 -1.90 -6.77
N VAL A 367 -9.95 -0.58 -6.74
CA VAL A 367 -9.10 0.10 -7.73
C VAL A 367 -7.68 -0.45 -7.74
N LEU A 368 -7.07 -0.60 -6.56
CA LEU A 368 -5.68 -1.03 -6.45
C LEU A 368 -5.50 -2.49 -6.88
N ILE A 369 -6.46 -3.38 -6.58
CA ILE A 369 -6.44 -4.76 -7.06
C ILE A 369 -6.65 -4.83 -8.58
N ALA A 370 -7.57 -4.03 -9.12
CA ALA A 370 -7.76 -3.95 -10.56
C ALA A 370 -6.52 -3.42 -11.28
N ALA A 371 -5.82 -2.45 -10.67
CA ALA A 371 -4.56 -1.91 -11.18
C ALA A 371 -3.43 -2.94 -11.18
N ASP A 372 -3.23 -3.66 -10.06
CA ASP A 372 -2.24 -4.73 -9.94
C ASP A 372 -2.48 -5.84 -10.96
N LYS A 373 -3.74 -6.25 -11.14
CA LYS A 373 -4.11 -7.23 -12.16
C LYS A 373 -3.83 -6.72 -13.57
N LEU A 374 -4.23 -5.49 -13.89
CA LEU A 374 -3.98 -4.87 -15.19
C LEU A 374 -2.49 -4.83 -15.51
N GLU A 375 -1.67 -4.42 -14.55
CA GLU A 375 -0.21 -4.38 -14.69
C GLU A 375 0.35 -5.76 -15.06
N LYS A 376 -0.01 -6.79 -14.30
CA LYS A 376 0.42 -8.19 -14.54
C LYS A 376 0.00 -8.66 -15.95
N ASP A 377 -1.25 -8.39 -16.34
CA ASP A 377 -1.78 -8.77 -17.66
C ASP A 377 -1.07 -8.02 -18.81
N LEU A 378 -0.86 -6.70 -18.69
CA LEU A 378 -0.17 -5.90 -19.72
C LEU A 378 1.32 -6.28 -19.84
N VAL A 379 2.00 -6.51 -18.71
CA VAL A 379 3.39 -6.97 -18.70
C VAL A 379 3.50 -8.35 -19.35
N GLN A 380 2.57 -9.26 -19.08
CA GLN A 380 2.54 -10.55 -19.75
C GLN A 380 2.42 -10.40 -21.27
N ILE A 381 1.51 -9.55 -21.75
CA ILE A 381 1.36 -9.28 -23.19
C ILE A 381 2.66 -8.72 -23.80
N ALA A 382 3.32 -7.79 -23.10
CA ALA A 382 4.59 -7.22 -23.55
C ALA A 382 5.70 -8.28 -23.67
N VAL A 383 5.80 -9.17 -22.68
CA VAL A 383 6.79 -10.26 -22.66
C VAL A 383 6.54 -11.25 -23.80
N GLU A 384 5.28 -11.62 -24.05
CA GLU A 384 4.89 -12.50 -25.15
C GLU A 384 5.23 -11.92 -26.53
N ASP A 385 5.12 -10.60 -26.71
CA ASP A 385 5.49 -9.93 -27.97
C ASP A 385 7.01 -9.87 -28.19
N SER A 386 7.80 -9.89 -27.11
CA SER A 386 9.25 -9.74 -27.16
C SER A 386 10.07 -11.03 -27.27
N VAL A 387 9.41 -12.19 -27.43
CA VAL A 387 10.07 -13.51 -27.49
C VAL A 387 11.13 -13.56 -28.59
N ASP A 388 10.86 -12.91 -29.73
CA ASP A 388 11.76 -12.90 -30.90
C ASP A 388 12.67 -11.65 -30.95
N SER A 389 12.71 -10.83 -29.89
CA SER A 389 13.51 -9.59 -29.84
C SER A 389 14.95 -9.82 -29.39
N GLU A 390 15.91 -9.09 -29.98
CA GLU A 390 17.34 -9.14 -29.61
C GLU A 390 17.59 -8.72 -28.15
N ASP A 391 16.81 -7.78 -27.63
CA ASP A 391 16.93 -7.29 -26.25
C ASP A 391 16.05 -8.08 -25.25
N GLY A 392 15.28 -9.05 -25.74
CA GLY A 392 14.29 -9.82 -24.96
C GLY A 392 13.23 -8.94 -24.29
N GLY A 393 12.87 -7.80 -24.88
CA GLY A 393 11.83 -6.89 -24.39
C GLY A 393 12.27 -5.94 -23.28
N LYS A 394 13.56 -5.92 -22.93
CA LYS A 394 14.10 -5.10 -21.83
C LYS A 394 13.82 -3.61 -22.00
N SER A 395 13.84 -3.09 -23.22
CA SER A 395 13.52 -1.68 -23.51
C SER A 395 12.07 -1.35 -23.15
N ILE A 396 11.12 -2.14 -23.62
CA ILE A 396 9.68 -1.98 -23.35
C ILE A 396 9.37 -2.13 -21.86
N ILE A 397 9.90 -3.17 -21.21
CA ILE A 397 9.66 -3.40 -19.78
C ILE A 397 10.21 -2.25 -18.91
N ARG A 398 11.29 -1.58 -19.33
CA ARG A 398 11.79 -0.38 -18.63
C ARG A 398 10.84 0.82 -18.71
N GLU A 399 10.03 0.93 -19.76
CA GLU A 399 9.00 1.96 -19.86
C GLU A 399 7.82 1.68 -18.91
N MET A 400 7.58 0.40 -18.58
CA MET A 400 6.51 -0.07 -17.70
C MET A 400 6.96 -0.09 -16.23
N GLN A 401 7.17 1.10 -15.66
CA GLN A 401 7.54 1.25 -14.26
C GLN A 401 6.42 0.73 -13.32
N PRO A 402 6.74 -0.10 -12.32
CA PRO A 402 5.69 -0.76 -11.55
C PRO A 402 4.70 0.19 -10.89
N TYR A 403 3.43 -0.22 -10.80
CA TYR A 403 2.40 0.62 -10.14
C TYR A 403 2.51 0.63 -8.62
N GLU A 404 3.17 -0.38 -8.04
CA GLU A 404 3.30 -0.55 -6.59
C GLU A 404 1.95 -0.63 -5.86
N ALA A 405 0.89 -1.08 -6.54
CA ALA A 405 -0.47 -1.08 -5.99
C ALA A 405 -0.58 -1.92 -4.71
N GLU A 406 0.08 -3.09 -4.66
CA GLU A 406 0.16 -3.91 -3.43
C GLU A 406 0.84 -3.17 -2.27
N ALA A 407 1.89 -2.37 -2.52
CA ALA A 407 2.56 -1.59 -1.49
C ALA A 407 1.68 -0.45 -0.94
N VAL A 408 0.88 0.17 -1.82
CA VAL A 408 -0.13 1.17 -1.42
C VAL A 408 -1.21 0.52 -0.54
N ILE A 409 -1.72 -0.65 -0.93
CA ILE A 409 -2.68 -1.42 -0.11
C ILE A 409 -2.07 -1.73 1.26
N ALA A 410 -0.83 -2.24 1.30
CA ALA A 410 -0.13 -2.54 2.54
C ALA A 410 -0.05 -1.32 3.46
N THR A 411 0.27 -0.15 2.90
CA THR A 411 0.37 1.11 3.65
C THR A 411 -0.98 1.54 4.23
N LEU A 412 -2.05 1.46 3.44
CA LEU A 412 -3.41 1.78 3.90
C LEU A 412 -3.89 0.83 5.00
N VAL A 413 -3.62 -0.48 4.85
CA VAL A 413 -3.99 -1.48 5.86
C VAL A 413 -3.20 -1.28 7.14
N LYS A 414 -1.91 -0.94 7.08
CA LYS A 414 -1.12 -0.59 8.27
C LYS A 414 -1.68 0.62 8.99
N SER A 415 -2.06 1.67 8.25
CA SER A 415 -2.74 2.83 8.84
C SER A 415 -4.05 2.42 9.54
N TRP A 416 -4.86 1.57 8.88
CA TRP A 416 -6.08 1.01 9.46
C TRP A 416 -5.82 0.20 10.74
N ILE A 417 -4.78 -0.65 10.76
CA ILE A 417 -4.35 -1.43 11.92
C ILE A 417 -4.00 -0.50 13.07
N ASN A 418 -3.17 0.53 12.83
CA ASN A 418 -2.78 1.48 13.86
C ASN A 418 -3.99 2.18 14.48
N ILE A 419 -4.91 2.69 13.66
CA ILE A 419 -6.15 3.33 14.13
C ILE A 419 -6.97 2.38 15.00
N ARG A 420 -7.08 1.09 14.61
CA ARG A 420 -7.83 0.08 15.38
C ARG A 420 -7.16 -0.26 16.71
N VAL A 421 -5.84 -0.42 16.71
CA VAL A 421 -5.05 -0.74 17.91
C VAL A 421 -5.06 0.43 18.89
N ASP A 422 -4.91 1.67 18.42
CA ASP A 422 -4.96 2.88 19.24
C ASP A 422 -6.33 3.02 19.91
N ARG A 423 -7.42 2.85 19.13
CA ARG A 423 -8.78 2.85 19.66
C ARG A 423 -9.00 1.74 20.68
N LEU A 424 -8.45 0.54 20.47
CA LEU A 424 -8.52 -0.55 21.44
C LEU A 424 -7.78 -0.16 22.74
N GLY A 425 -6.62 0.49 22.65
CA GLY A 425 -5.89 1.00 23.81
C GLY A 425 -6.72 2.00 24.63
N GLU A 426 -7.36 2.98 23.99
CA GLU A 426 -8.25 3.93 24.66
C GLU A 426 -9.45 3.24 25.32
N TRP A 427 -10.03 2.23 24.66
CA TRP A 427 -11.13 1.43 25.19
C TRP A 427 -10.70 0.60 26.40
N VAL A 428 -9.52 -0.03 26.35
CA VAL A 428 -8.94 -0.75 27.49
C VAL A 428 -8.81 0.18 28.69
N ASP A 429 -8.29 1.39 28.48
CA ASP A 429 -8.10 2.38 29.56
C ASP A 429 -9.41 2.82 30.19
N ARG A 430 -10.44 3.05 29.37
CA ARG A 430 -11.77 3.40 29.84
C ARG A 430 -12.43 2.26 30.59
N ASN A 431 -12.40 1.06 30.04
CA ASN A 431 -13.03 -0.13 30.61
C ASN A 431 -12.43 -0.48 31.98
N VAL A 432 -11.10 -0.53 32.10
CA VAL A 432 -10.46 -0.88 33.39
C VAL A 432 -10.73 0.17 34.47
N ARG A 433 -10.80 1.47 34.10
CA ARG A 433 -11.11 2.54 35.06
C ARG A 433 -12.56 2.54 35.55
N GLN A 434 -13.49 2.09 34.71
CA GLN A 434 -14.92 2.01 35.03
C GLN A 434 -15.31 0.70 35.72
N GLU A 435 -14.41 -0.29 35.71
CA GLU A 435 -14.65 -1.61 36.28
C GLU A 435 -14.74 -1.57 37.82
N VAL A 436 -15.82 -2.16 38.35
CA VAL A 436 -16.13 -2.20 39.79
C VAL A 436 -15.61 -3.49 40.44
N TRP A 437 -15.36 -4.53 39.63
CA TRP A 437 -14.83 -5.83 40.09
C TRP A 437 -15.79 -6.60 41.00
N ASN A 438 -17.08 -6.62 40.64
CA ASN A 438 -18.12 -7.22 41.48
C ASN A 438 -18.20 -8.76 41.31
N PRO A 439 -18.06 -9.57 42.38
CA PRO A 439 -18.12 -11.03 42.30
C PRO A 439 -19.48 -11.59 41.90
N GLY A 440 -20.57 -10.83 42.06
CA GLY A 440 -21.94 -11.28 41.79
C GLY A 440 -22.43 -11.10 40.35
N GLU A 441 -21.64 -10.50 39.46
CA GLU A 441 -22.10 -10.15 38.10
C GLU A 441 -22.26 -11.34 37.16
N ASN A 442 -21.50 -12.43 37.37
CA ASN A 442 -21.66 -13.66 36.60
C ASN A 442 -21.29 -14.89 37.43
N LYS A 443 -21.76 -16.06 36.97
CA LYS A 443 -21.60 -17.35 37.67
C LYS A 443 -20.14 -17.78 37.87
N GLU A 444 -19.21 -17.27 37.06
CA GLU A 444 -17.78 -17.60 37.13
C GLU A 444 -16.94 -16.48 37.81
N GLY A 445 -17.59 -15.40 38.26
CA GLY A 445 -16.98 -14.28 38.98
C GLY A 445 -15.82 -13.59 38.26
N PHE A 446 -15.89 -13.36 36.94
CA PHE A 446 -14.88 -12.57 36.19
C PHE A 446 -15.41 -11.18 35.77
N ALA A 447 -14.53 -10.25 35.42
CA ALA A 447 -14.93 -8.89 35.04
C ALA A 447 -15.59 -8.82 33.64
N PRO A 448 -16.76 -8.16 33.47
CA PRO A 448 -17.39 -7.95 32.17
C PRO A 448 -16.51 -7.17 31.19
N SER A 449 -15.71 -6.24 31.69
CA SER A 449 -14.77 -5.47 30.86
C SER A 449 -13.79 -6.36 30.08
N ALA A 450 -13.37 -7.50 30.62
CA ALA A 450 -12.49 -8.42 29.90
C ALA A 450 -13.21 -9.11 28.73
N VAL A 451 -14.51 -9.42 28.88
CA VAL A 451 -15.31 -9.99 27.79
C VAL A 451 -15.44 -8.99 26.65
N GLU A 452 -15.71 -7.73 26.98
CA GLU A 452 -15.84 -6.68 25.97
C GLU A 452 -14.52 -6.42 25.24
N VAL A 453 -13.39 -6.38 25.95
CA VAL A 453 -12.06 -6.25 25.32
C VAL A 453 -11.76 -7.43 24.39
N LEU A 454 -12.03 -8.66 24.82
CA LEU A 454 -11.84 -9.86 24.00
C LEU A 454 -12.77 -9.86 22.78
N ARG A 455 -14.01 -9.38 22.91
CA ARG A 455 -14.96 -9.22 21.81
C ARG A 455 -14.47 -8.19 20.79
N ILE A 456 -13.96 -7.03 21.23
CA ILE A 456 -13.41 -6.02 20.31
C ILE A 456 -12.18 -6.57 19.56
N ILE A 457 -11.34 -7.36 20.23
CA ILE A 457 -10.20 -8.05 19.61
C ILE A 457 -10.72 -9.02 18.52
N ASP A 458 -11.73 -9.83 18.84
CA ASP A 458 -12.33 -10.79 17.92
C ASP A 458 -12.98 -10.09 16.70
N ASP A 459 -13.80 -9.07 16.94
CA ASP A 459 -14.44 -8.23 15.90
C ASP A 459 -13.38 -7.58 14.99
N THR A 460 -12.24 -7.16 15.54
CA THR A 460 -11.15 -6.55 14.77
C THR A 460 -10.45 -7.58 13.89
N LEU A 461 -10.23 -8.79 14.39
CA LEU A 461 -9.67 -9.90 13.61
C LEU A 461 -10.62 -10.33 12.50
N GLU A 462 -11.92 -10.44 12.78
CA GLU A 462 -12.93 -10.75 11.78
C GLU A 462 -12.96 -9.67 10.67
N ALA A 463 -13.02 -8.40 11.06
CA ALA A 463 -12.97 -7.29 10.12
C ALA A 463 -11.70 -7.29 9.26
N PHE A 464 -10.55 -7.66 9.83
CA PHE A 464 -9.29 -7.80 9.07
C PHE A 464 -9.41 -8.89 8.01
N PHE A 465 -9.85 -10.10 8.37
CA PHE A 465 -9.97 -11.22 7.40
C PHE A 465 -11.05 -11.01 6.34
N LEU A 466 -12.04 -10.14 6.58
CA LEU A 466 -13.03 -9.74 5.59
C LEU A 466 -12.48 -8.76 4.54
N LEU A 467 -11.30 -8.15 4.76
CA LEU A 467 -10.68 -7.29 3.76
C LEU A 467 -10.28 -8.13 2.53
N PRO A 468 -10.64 -7.71 1.30
CA PRO A 468 -10.34 -8.48 0.09
C PRO A 468 -8.89 -8.27 -0.36
N ILE A 469 -7.90 -8.50 0.51
CA ILE A 469 -6.47 -8.28 0.23
C ILE A 469 -5.70 -9.60 0.06
N PRO A 470 -4.66 -9.65 -0.79
CA PRO A 470 -3.86 -10.86 -0.97
C PRO A 470 -2.83 -11.10 0.16
N MET A 471 -2.44 -10.04 0.88
CA MET A 471 -1.30 -10.01 1.82
C MET A 471 -1.67 -10.19 3.31
N HIS A 472 -2.76 -10.92 3.60
CA HIS A 472 -3.20 -11.18 4.99
C HIS A 472 -2.08 -11.75 5.87
N ALA A 473 -1.34 -12.72 5.33
CA ALA A 473 -0.21 -13.38 5.97
C ALA A 473 0.88 -12.39 6.43
N ASP A 474 1.20 -11.39 5.60
CA ASP A 474 2.32 -10.49 5.83
C ASP A 474 1.99 -9.37 6.82
N LEU A 475 0.72 -8.96 6.86
CA LEU A 475 0.24 -7.85 7.72
C LEU A 475 -0.31 -8.30 9.07
N LEU A 476 -0.75 -9.56 9.19
CA LEU A 476 -1.31 -10.10 10.42
C LEU A 476 -0.36 -10.04 11.64
N PRO A 477 0.96 -10.30 11.54
CA PRO A 477 1.87 -10.19 12.68
C PRO A 477 1.88 -8.79 13.32
N GLU A 478 1.73 -7.74 12.52
CA GLU A 478 1.67 -6.35 13.00
C GLU A 478 0.39 -6.11 13.80
N LEU A 479 -0.76 -6.54 13.26
CA LEU A 479 -2.04 -6.50 13.97
C LEU A 479 -1.97 -7.31 15.28
N MET A 480 -1.47 -8.54 15.24
CA MET A 480 -1.34 -9.40 16.41
C MET A 480 -0.47 -8.79 17.51
N SER A 481 0.65 -8.17 17.13
CA SER A 481 1.53 -7.46 18.07
C SER A 481 0.80 -6.30 18.75
N GLY A 482 0.00 -5.54 18.00
CA GLY A 482 -0.82 -4.45 18.55
C GLY A 482 -1.90 -4.96 19.52
N LEU A 483 -2.67 -5.97 19.12
CA LEU A 483 -3.73 -6.57 19.94
C LEU A 483 -3.17 -7.21 21.22
N ASP A 484 -2.04 -7.94 21.13
CA ASP A 484 -1.39 -8.58 22.28
C ASP A 484 -0.85 -7.53 23.27
N LYS A 485 -0.29 -6.42 22.79
CA LYS A 485 0.13 -5.30 23.66
C LYS A 485 -1.05 -4.63 24.36
N SER A 486 -2.15 -4.37 23.66
CA SER A 486 -3.33 -3.73 24.26
C SER A 486 -3.98 -4.64 25.32
N LEU A 487 -4.06 -5.94 25.08
CA LEU A 487 -4.55 -6.90 26.07
C LEU A 487 -3.58 -7.08 27.24
N GLN A 488 -2.26 -7.07 26.99
CA GLN A 488 -1.27 -7.05 28.06
C GLN A 488 -1.44 -5.81 28.96
N GLN A 489 -1.67 -4.63 28.36
CA GLN A 489 -1.93 -3.41 29.13
C GLN A 489 -3.18 -3.52 29.99
N TYR A 490 -4.26 -4.13 29.46
CA TYR A 490 -5.45 -4.43 30.25
C TYR A 490 -5.09 -5.26 31.49
N ILE A 491 -4.34 -6.35 31.30
CA ILE A 491 -3.93 -7.25 32.38
C ILE A 491 -3.10 -6.52 33.44
N LEU A 492 -2.08 -5.77 33.02
CA LEU A 492 -1.19 -5.03 33.93
C LEU A 492 -1.94 -3.95 34.72
N LYS A 493 -2.90 -3.25 34.09
CA LYS A 493 -3.72 -2.24 34.77
C LYS A 493 -4.71 -2.89 35.74
N ALA A 494 -5.29 -4.03 35.37
CA ALA A 494 -6.19 -4.78 36.23
C ALA A 494 -5.49 -5.32 37.50
N THR A 495 -4.21 -5.69 37.43
CA THR A 495 -3.43 -6.13 38.61
C THR A 495 -2.81 -4.97 39.40
N SER A 496 -2.73 -3.78 38.82
CA SER A 496 -2.15 -2.62 39.49
C SER A 496 -2.94 -2.22 40.75
N GLY A 497 -2.24 -1.74 41.78
CA GLY A 497 -2.85 -1.29 43.04
C GLY A 497 -3.23 -2.39 44.04
N CYS A 498 -3.07 -3.68 43.70
CA CYS A 498 -3.39 -4.81 44.59
C CYS A 498 -2.37 -5.06 45.72
N GLY A 499 -1.28 -4.29 45.78
CA GLY A 499 -0.20 -4.44 46.75
C GLY A 499 0.85 -5.47 46.33
N SER A 500 1.75 -5.81 47.26
CA SER A 500 2.77 -6.85 47.11
C SER A 500 2.99 -7.52 48.46
N ARG A 501 3.68 -8.67 48.51
CA ARG A 501 4.03 -9.36 49.77
C ARG A 501 4.64 -8.42 50.81
N SER A 502 5.60 -7.59 50.42
CA SER A 502 6.29 -6.66 51.32
C SER A 502 5.40 -5.50 51.79
N SER A 503 4.29 -5.23 51.10
CA SER A 503 3.34 -4.18 51.48
C SER A 503 2.51 -4.56 52.70
N PHE A 504 2.36 -5.85 53.01
CA PHE A 504 1.52 -6.34 54.11
C PHE A 504 2.32 -6.86 55.30
N ILE A 505 3.56 -7.31 55.11
CA ILE A 505 4.40 -7.81 56.22
C ILE A 505 4.77 -6.64 57.15
N PRO A 506 4.56 -6.77 58.48
CA PRO A 506 4.90 -5.72 59.43
C PRO A 506 6.41 -5.54 59.60
N THR A 507 6.83 -4.33 59.96
CA THR A 507 8.21 -4.07 60.38
C THR A 507 8.52 -4.84 61.67
N LEU A 508 9.65 -5.56 61.67
CA LEU A 508 10.07 -6.36 62.83
C LEU A 508 10.25 -5.47 64.07
N PRO A 509 9.69 -5.83 65.23
CA PRO A 509 9.87 -5.06 66.44
C PRO A 509 11.33 -5.12 66.92
N ALA A 510 11.72 -4.09 67.66
CA ALA A 510 13.05 -4.01 68.25
C ALA A 510 13.31 -5.17 69.22
N LEU A 511 14.55 -5.66 69.22
CA LEU A 511 14.97 -6.79 70.06
C LEU A 511 14.91 -6.39 71.55
N THR A 512 14.20 -7.20 72.32
CA THR A 512 14.06 -7.05 73.78
C THR A 512 14.42 -8.36 74.47
N ARG A 513 14.47 -8.36 75.80
CA ARG A 513 14.64 -9.59 76.61
C ARG A 513 13.52 -9.70 77.64
N CYS A 514 13.06 -10.90 77.95
CA CYS A 514 12.00 -11.11 78.94
C CYS A 514 12.37 -10.61 80.35
N SER A 515 11.39 -10.07 81.08
CA SER A 515 11.51 -9.75 82.50
C SER A 515 11.15 -10.98 83.34
N THR A 516 12.14 -11.71 83.84
CA THR A 516 11.92 -12.77 84.82
C THR A 516 11.44 -12.17 86.14
N THR A 517 10.14 -12.25 86.42
CA THR A 517 9.59 -12.04 87.76
C THR A 517 9.36 -13.41 88.39
N SER A 518 10.13 -13.74 89.43
CA SER A 518 9.87 -14.91 90.26
C SER A 518 8.50 -14.75 90.92
N LYS A 519 7.62 -15.74 90.73
CA LYS A 519 6.35 -15.86 91.44
C LYS A 519 6.61 -16.23 92.91
N THR A 520 7.11 -15.29 93.73
CA THR A 520 7.04 -15.35 95.20
C THR A 520 7.08 -13.93 95.77
N GLY A 521 5.90 -13.34 95.97
CA GLY A 521 5.75 -12.03 96.59
C GLY A 521 4.28 -11.79 96.95
N VAL A 522 3.89 -12.22 98.14
CA VAL A 522 2.60 -11.90 98.77
C VAL A 522 2.59 -10.40 99.10
N PHE A 523 2.22 -9.58 98.12
CA PHE A 523 1.63 -8.26 98.34
C PHE A 523 0.70 -7.98 97.18
N LYS A 524 -0.60 -8.24 97.39
CA LYS A 524 -1.68 -7.68 96.57
C LYS A 524 -1.64 -6.15 96.70
N LYS A 525 -0.82 -5.49 95.89
CA LYS A 525 -1.05 -4.09 95.57
C LYS A 525 -2.09 -4.07 94.47
N LYS A 526 -3.28 -3.61 94.85
CA LYS A 526 -4.45 -3.38 93.99
C LYS A 526 -4.07 -2.36 92.92
N GLU A 527 -3.41 -2.81 91.87
CA GLU A 527 -3.16 -2.02 90.68
C GLU A 527 -4.47 -2.02 89.89
N LYS A 528 -5.08 -0.84 89.82
CA LYS A 528 -6.35 -0.58 89.15
C LYS A 528 -6.30 -1.19 87.74
N SER A 529 -7.39 -1.84 87.35
CA SER A 529 -7.73 -2.08 85.95
C SER A 529 -7.63 -0.76 85.19
N GLN A 530 -6.45 -0.46 84.64
CA GLN A 530 -6.38 0.36 83.46
C GLN A 530 -7.02 -0.49 82.40
N VAL A 531 -8.30 -0.20 82.16
CA VAL A 531 -8.88 -0.18 80.82
C VAL A 531 -7.72 -0.12 79.84
N THR A 532 -7.64 -1.13 78.97
CA THR A 532 -6.92 -1.11 77.72
C THR A 532 -7.15 0.24 77.07
N GLN A 533 -6.35 1.25 77.45
CA GLN A 533 -6.04 2.35 76.58
C GLN A 533 -5.41 1.61 75.42
N ARG A 534 -6.21 1.46 74.36
CA ARG A 534 -5.76 1.42 72.98
C ARG A 534 -4.49 2.26 72.96
N ARG A 535 -3.34 1.62 73.15
CA ARG A 535 -2.06 2.27 72.92
C ARG A 535 -2.17 2.57 71.46
N LYS A 536 -2.33 3.86 71.17
CA LYS A 536 -2.41 4.40 69.83
C LYS A 536 -1.49 3.55 68.98
N ALA A 537 -2.11 2.81 68.05
CA ALA A 537 -1.40 2.30 66.90
C ALA A 537 -0.45 3.43 66.50
N HIS A 538 0.85 3.15 66.47
CA HIS A 538 1.77 4.06 65.81
C HIS A 538 1.33 4.04 64.34
N VAL A 539 0.37 4.91 64.02
CA VAL A 539 -0.06 5.27 62.68
C VAL A 539 1.11 6.05 62.11
N GLY A 540 2.14 5.32 61.72
CA GLY A 540 3.08 5.73 60.71
C GLY A 540 2.50 5.29 59.38
N THR A 541 2.00 6.27 58.64
CA THR A 541 1.40 6.19 57.29
C THR A 541 -0.11 5.93 57.26
N THR A 542 -0.82 6.99 56.93
CA THR A 542 -2.14 7.01 56.30
C THR A 542 -2.24 5.99 55.16
N ILE A 543 -2.68 4.77 55.42
CA ILE A 543 -3.32 3.93 54.40
C ILE A 543 -4.80 4.26 54.54
N GLY A 544 -5.26 5.22 53.73
CA GLY A 544 -6.67 5.60 53.67
C GLY A 544 -7.53 4.43 53.17
N ASP A 545 -8.84 4.59 53.39
CA ASP A 545 -10.02 3.76 53.04
C ASP A 545 -10.10 3.13 51.62
N ASN A 546 -9.01 3.08 50.83
CA ASN A 546 -8.95 2.55 49.47
C ASN A 546 -8.29 1.18 49.37
N SER A 547 -8.35 0.34 50.41
CA SER A 547 -7.79 -1.02 50.33
C SER A 547 -8.73 -1.89 49.48
N ILE A 548 -8.24 -2.42 48.35
CA ILE A 548 -8.99 -3.33 47.47
C ILE A 548 -9.44 -4.56 48.29
N ASP A 549 -10.71 -4.93 48.16
CA ASP A 549 -11.30 -6.07 48.89
C ASP A 549 -10.82 -7.43 48.34
N ILE A 550 -10.81 -8.46 49.20
CA ILE A 550 -10.39 -9.81 48.83
C ILE A 550 -11.26 -10.39 47.72
N THR A 551 -12.58 -10.16 47.74
CA THR A 551 -13.47 -10.68 46.70
C THR A 551 -13.18 -10.03 45.35
N GLN A 552 -12.87 -8.72 45.33
CA GLN A 552 -12.46 -8.00 44.12
C GLN A 552 -11.11 -8.50 43.58
N MET A 553 -10.18 -8.93 44.44
CA MET A 553 -8.94 -9.56 44.01
C MET A 553 -9.18 -10.96 43.43
N CYS A 554 -10.13 -11.72 43.98
CA CYS A 554 -10.57 -13.00 43.44
C CYS A 554 -11.17 -12.85 42.03
N VAL A 555 -12.00 -11.82 41.81
CA VAL A 555 -12.55 -11.50 40.48
C VAL A 555 -11.45 -11.21 39.47
N ARG A 556 -10.40 -10.47 39.86
CA ARG A 556 -9.23 -10.22 39.01
C ARG A 556 -8.51 -11.52 38.63
N ILE A 557 -8.32 -12.45 39.57
CA ILE A 557 -7.75 -13.78 39.30
C ILE A 557 -8.59 -14.52 38.25
N ASN A 558 -9.90 -14.57 38.45
CA ASN A 558 -10.82 -15.24 37.53
C ASN A 558 -10.79 -14.61 36.15
N THR A 559 -10.69 -13.28 36.08
CA THR A 559 -10.55 -12.52 34.83
C THR A 559 -9.30 -12.92 34.07
N MET A 560 -8.14 -13.01 34.74
CA MET A 560 -6.90 -13.48 34.10
C MET A 560 -7.01 -14.92 33.62
N GLN A 561 -7.64 -15.79 34.42
CA GLN A 561 -7.85 -17.18 34.05
C GLN A 561 -8.81 -17.31 32.85
N ARG A 562 -9.85 -16.47 32.77
CA ARG A 562 -10.77 -16.37 31.64
C ARG A 562 -10.04 -15.94 30.37
N ILE A 563 -9.26 -14.86 30.44
CA ILE A 563 -8.43 -14.39 29.31
C ILE A 563 -7.56 -15.53 28.78
N ARG A 564 -6.84 -16.26 29.66
CA ARG A 564 -5.99 -17.38 29.23
C ARG A 564 -6.75 -18.48 28.48
N MET A 565 -8.00 -18.75 28.84
CA MET A 565 -8.81 -19.76 28.15
C MET A 565 -9.24 -19.27 26.77
N GLU A 566 -9.67 -18.02 26.67
CA GLU A 566 -10.12 -17.40 25.41
C GLU A 566 -8.97 -17.17 24.42
N LEU A 567 -7.77 -16.84 24.90
CA LEU A 567 -6.58 -16.72 24.04
C LEU A 567 -6.33 -17.99 23.22
N GLY A 568 -6.46 -19.17 23.83
CA GLY A 568 -6.29 -20.44 23.12
C GLY A 568 -7.38 -20.72 22.08
N VAL A 569 -8.57 -20.14 22.24
CA VAL A 569 -9.67 -20.23 21.26
C VAL A 569 -9.42 -19.28 20.09
N LEU A 570 -9.04 -18.03 20.38
CA LEU A 570 -8.69 -17.02 19.38
C LEU A 570 -7.52 -17.47 18.50
N GLU A 571 -6.44 -17.99 19.10
CA GLU A 571 -5.28 -18.50 18.36
C GLU A 571 -5.66 -19.61 17.37
N LYS A 572 -6.51 -20.55 17.77
CA LYS A 572 -6.99 -21.62 16.88
C LYS A 572 -7.82 -21.07 15.71
N ARG A 573 -8.66 -20.07 15.97
CA ARG A 573 -9.49 -19.42 14.94
C ARG A 573 -8.65 -18.66 13.93
N ILE A 574 -7.63 -17.93 14.39
CA ILE A 574 -6.69 -17.20 13.52
C ILE A 574 -5.99 -18.16 12.56
N VAL A 575 -5.49 -19.30 13.08
CA VAL A 575 -4.86 -20.34 12.27
C VAL A 575 -5.82 -20.92 11.23
N ALA A 576 -7.08 -21.16 11.60
CA ALA A 576 -8.11 -21.65 10.67
C ALA A 576 -8.39 -20.64 9.54
N ASN A 577 -8.55 -19.36 9.87
CA ASN A 577 -8.82 -18.29 8.90
C ASN A 577 -7.65 -18.09 7.93
N LEU A 578 -6.40 -18.12 8.42
CA LEU A 578 -5.21 -18.08 7.57
C LEU A 578 -5.14 -19.27 6.60
N SER A 579 -5.45 -20.48 7.08
CA SER A 579 -5.43 -21.70 6.26
C SER A 579 -6.50 -21.67 5.15
N SER A 580 -7.58 -20.93 5.36
CA SER A 580 -8.63 -20.71 4.36
C SER A 580 -8.33 -19.58 3.37
N SER A 581 -7.43 -18.65 3.75
CA SER A 581 -6.98 -17.56 2.90
C SER A 581 -5.86 -18.05 1.98
N ARG A 582 -5.87 -17.66 0.69
CA ARG A 582 -4.91 -18.13 -0.34
C ARG A 582 -3.50 -17.54 -0.14
N SER A 583 -2.85 -17.81 1.00
CA SER A 583 -1.48 -17.37 1.27
C SER A 583 -0.52 -18.56 1.36
N THR A 584 0.49 -18.57 0.50
CA THR A 584 1.50 -19.63 0.32
C THR A 584 2.76 -19.40 1.15
N ASN A 585 2.63 -19.11 2.45
CA ASN A 585 3.80 -18.92 3.33
C ASN A 585 3.92 -20.06 4.36
N ALA A 586 4.87 -20.97 4.12
CA ALA A 586 5.14 -22.14 4.96
C ALA A 586 5.64 -21.80 6.37
N ASP A 587 6.23 -20.61 6.59
CA ASP A 587 6.79 -20.23 7.90
C ASP A 587 5.74 -19.69 8.88
N ILE A 588 4.61 -19.16 8.38
CA ILE A 588 3.46 -18.76 9.22
C ILE A 588 2.70 -19.99 9.73
N ALA A 589 2.78 -21.10 8.99
CA ALA A 589 2.20 -22.39 9.40
C ALA A 589 2.83 -22.97 10.68
N ASN A 590 4.04 -22.52 11.06
CA ASN A 590 4.64 -22.89 12.35
C ASN A 590 3.96 -22.20 13.55
N GLY A 591 3.10 -21.21 13.35
CA GLY A 591 2.24 -20.63 14.39
C GLY A 591 2.95 -19.94 15.56
N VAL A 592 4.27 -19.72 15.48
CA VAL A 592 5.07 -19.16 16.58
C VAL A 592 4.92 -17.64 16.67
N SER A 593 4.66 -16.94 15.56
CA SER A 593 4.49 -15.48 15.51
C SER A 593 3.05 -15.01 15.77
N LEU A 594 2.08 -15.93 15.85
CA LEU A 594 0.63 -15.64 15.94
C LEU A 594 0.04 -15.88 17.33
N LYS A 595 0.88 -16.01 18.35
CA LYS A 595 0.44 -16.29 19.73
C LYS A 595 0.42 -15.02 20.56
N PHE A 596 -0.55 -14.92 21.46
CA PHE A 596 -0.66 -13.85 22.46
C PHE A 596 0.34 -14.06 23.60
N LYS A 597 1.64 -14.02 23.28
CA LYS A 597 2.72 -14.37 24.21
C LYS A 597 2.80 -13.39 25.37
N LEU A 598 2.66 -12.09 25.10
CA LEU A 598 2.76 -11.04 26.12
C LEU A 598 1.59 -11.14 27.09
N SER A 599 0.37 -11.26 26.57
CA SER A 599 -0.84 -11.39 27.39
C SER A 599 -0.88 -12.71 28.16
N ALA A 600 -0.50 -13.83 27.55
CA ALA A 600 -0.47 -15.12 28.22
C ALA A 600 0.52 -15.12 29.40
N SER A 601 1.71 -14.55 29.19
CA SER A 601 2.73 -14.39 30.24
C SER A 601 2.25 -13.46 31.36
N ALA A 602 1.72 -12.29 31.00
CA ALA A 602 1.21 -11.31 31.96
C ALA A 602 0.04 -11.86 32.79
N ALA A 603 -0.84 -12.68 32.20
CA ALA A 603 -1.94 -13.29 32.93
C ALA A 603 -1.44 -14.35 33.94
N VAL A 604 -0.43 -15.15 33.59
CA VAL A 604 0.17 -16.13 34.52
C VAL A 604 0.84 -15.42 35.69
N GLU A 605 1.63 -14.38 35.40
CA GLU A 605 2.30 -13.59 36.42
C GLU A 605 1.30 -12.82 37.29
N GLY A 606 0.28 -12.21 36.69
CA GLY A 606 -0.80 -11.54 37.40
C GLY A 606 -1.56 -12.46 38.35
N ILE A 607 -1.86 -13.70 37.93
CA ILE A 607 -2.44 -14.72 38.81
C ILE A 607 -1.50 -15.01 39.98
N HIS A 608 -0.21 -15.20 39.73
CA HIS A 608 0.78 -15.50 40.77
C HIS A 608 0.84 -14.39 41.82
N GLN A 609 0.97 -13.14 41.37
CA GLN A 609 1.05 -11.95 42.22
C GLN A 609 -0.23 -11.77 43.04
N LEU A 610 -1.41 -11.91 42.42
CA LEU A 610 -2.68 -11.80 43.13
C LEU A 610 -2.87 -12.91 44.17
N CYS A 611 -2.47 -14.16 43.88
CA CYS A 611 -2.53 -15.25 44.86
C CYS A 611 -1.69 -14.91 46.10
N GLU A 612 -0.49 -14.36 45.91
CA GLU A 612 0.38 -13.94 47.01
C GLU A 612 -0.19 -12.73 47.76
N CYS A 613 -0.67 -11.70 47.05
CA CYS A 613 -1.24 -10.51 47.68
C CYS A 613 -2.48 -10.85 48.51
N ILE A 614 -3.38 -11.70 48.00
CA ILE A 614 -4.57 -12.17 48.75
C ILE A 614 -4.14 -12.86 50.04
N ALA A 615 -3.16 -13.77 49.95
CA ALA A 615 -2.69 -14.53 51.11
C ALA A 615 -2.10 -13.63 52.21
N TYR A 616 -1.18 -12.73 51.85
CA TYR A 616 -0.54 -11.87 52.84
C TYR A 616 -1.49 -10.77 53.35
N LYS A 617 -2.43 -10.30 52.52
CA LYS A 617 -3.49 -9.39 52.98
C LYS A 617 -4.42 -10.08 53.99
N ILE A 618 -4.89 -11.30 53.72
CA ILE A 618 -5.70 -12.06 54.67
C ILE A 618 -4.97 -12.19 56.01
N VAL A 619 -3.71 -12.67 56.01
CA VAL A 619 -3.02 -12.98 57.26
C VAL A 619 -2.54 -11.73 58.01
N PHE A 620 -1.96 -10.75 57.33
CA PHE A 620 -1.27 -9.62 57.98
C PHE A 620 -2.06 -8.32 57.99
N HIS A 621 -3.18 -8.23 57.26
CA HIS A 621 -4.07 -7.06 57.30
C HIS A 621 -5.43 -7.41 57.89
N GLU A 622 -6.14 -8.38 57.32
CA GLU A 622 -7.49 -8.75 57.75
C GLU A 622 -7.49 -9.48 59.10
N LEU A 623 -6.60 -10.44 59.29
CA LEU A 623 -6.48 -11.27 60.50
C LEU A 623 -5.45 -10.74 61.49
N TRP A 624 -4.98 -9.50 61.32
CA TRP A 624 -3.94 -8.91 62.16
C TRP A 624 -4.32 -8.90 63.65
N HIS A 625 -5.57 -8.58 63.97
CA HIS A 625 -6.05 -8.49 65.36
C HIS A 625 -6.04 -9.84 66.07
N VAL A 626 -6.31 -10.95 65.37
CA VAL A 626 -6.30 -12.29 65.96
C VAL A 626 -4.90 -12.90 65.97
N ILE A 627 -4.09 -12.71 64.92
CA ILE A 627 -2.75 -13.29 64.85
C ILE A 627 -1.71 -12.47 65.62
N TRP A 628 -1.68 -11.15 65.46
CA TRP A 628 -0.64 -10.30 66.04
C TRP A 628 -1.01 -9.67 67.37
N ASP A 629 -2.27 -9.25 67.56
CA ASP A 629 -2.70 -8.69 68.85
C ASP A 629 -3.29 -9.77 69.79
N GLY A 630 -3.61 -10.96 69.25
CA GLY A 630 -4.19 -12.09 69.98
C GLY A 630 -3.17 -13.18 70.35
N LEU A 631 -2.65 -13.91 69.37
CA LEU A 631 -1.90 -15.15 69.58
C LEU A 631 -0.72 -14.99 70.56
N TYR A 632 -0.75 -15.75 71.65
CA TYR A 632 0.23 -15.83 72.75
C TYR A 632 0.49 -14.52 73.52
N VAL A 633 -0.35 -13.49 73.35
CA VAL A 633 -0.20 -12.24 74.10
C VAL A 633 -0.56 -12.47 75.57
N GLY A 634 0.36 -12.13 76.48
CA GLY A 634 0.20 -12.38 77.91
C GLY A 634 0.63 -13.79 78.33
N GLU A 635 -0.29 -14.76 78.30
CA GLU A 635 -0.04 -16.15 78.71
C GLU A 635 -0.47 -17.13 77.61
N VAL A 636 0.46 -18.01 77.19
CA VAL A 636 0.30 -18.93 76.05
C VAL A 636 -0.94 -19.82 76.20
N ALA A 637 -1.22 -20.33 77.40
CA ALA A 637 -2.37 -21.19 77.67
C ALA A 637 -3.74 -20.48 77.51
N SER A 638 -3.78 -19.15 77.61
CA SER A 638 -5.00 -18.35 77.54
C SER A 638 -5.27 -17.70 76.19
N ALA A 639 -4.22 -17.54 75.37
CA ALA A 639 -4.25 -16.84 74.09
C ALA A 639 -3.78 -17.78 72.98
N ARG A 640 -4.58 -18.81 72.72
CA ARG A 640 -4.31 -19.91 71.78
C ARG A 640 -4.69 -19.54 70.33
N ILE A 641 -4.43 -20.45 69.38
CA ILE A 641 -4.58 -20.20 67.93
C ILE A 641 -6.03 -20.26 67.41
N GLU A 642 -6.97 -20.84 68.15
CA GLU A 642 -8.33 -21.12 67.66
C GLU A 642 -9.08 -19.88 67.12
N PRO A 643 -9.02 -18.68 67.73
CA PRO A 643 -9.66 -17.50 67.16
C PRO A 643 -9.15 -17.15 65.76
N PHE A 644 -7.85 -17.33 65.52
CA PHE A 644 -7.26 -17.14 64.20
C PHE A 644 -7.75 -18.20 63.21
N LEU A 645 -7.85 -19.46 63.62
CA LEU A 645 -8.35 -20.54 62.76
C LEU A 645 -9.80 -20.35 62.34
N GLN A 646 -10.67 -19.92 63.26
CA GLN A 646 -12.09 -19.67 63.00
C GLN A 646 -12.31 -18.56 61.97
N GLU A 647 -11.58 -17.44 62.10
CA GLU A 647 -11.70 -16.35 61.12
C GLU A 647 -11.01 -16.71 59.79
N LEU A 648 -9.88 -17.42 59.83
CA LEU A 648 -9.19 -17.89 58.62
C LEU A 648 -10.07 -18.86 57.80
N GLU A 649 -10.83 -19.74 58.45
CA GLU A 649 -11.78 -20.64 57.78
C GLU A 649 -12.82 -19.89 56.95
N GLN A 650 -13.36 -18.77 57.46
CA GLN A 650 -14.31 -17.92 56.73
C GLN A 650 -13.69 -17.33 55.45
N TYR A 651 -12.43 -16.89 55.51
CA TYR A 651 -11.73 -16.41 54.32
C TYR A 651 -11.40 -17.53 53.33
N LEU A 652 -11.11 -18.75 53.81
CA LEU A 652 -10.95 -19.92 52.94
C LEU A 652 -12.25 -20.30 52.23
N GLU A 653 -13.40 -20.13 52.88
CA GLU A 653 -14.73 -20.31 52.26
C GLU A 653 -15.00 -19.24 51.20
N ILE A 654 -14.67 -17.97 51.47
CA ILE A 654 -14.76 -16.88 50.48
C ILE A 654 -13.88 -17.19 49.26
N VAL A 655 -12.61 -17.57 49.46
CA VAL A 655 -11.71 -17.94 48.35
C VAL A 655 -12.24 -19.16 47.59
N SER A 656 -12.78 -20.15 48.29
CA SER A 656 -13.28 -21.37 47.67
C SER A 656 -14.51 -21.14 46.81
N SER A 657 -15.43 -20.29 47.28
CA SER A 657 -16.67 -19.94 46.57
C SER A 657 -16.47 -18.94 45.42
N THR A 658 -15.48 -18.04 45.52
CA THR A 658 -15.26 -16.97 44.53
C THR A 658 -14.20 -17.32 43.49
N VAL A 659 -13.12 -18.02 43.82
CA VAL A 659 -12.02 -18.27 42.88
C VAL A 659 -12.31 -19.49 42.00
N HIS A 660 -12.02 -19.36 40.71
CA HIS A 660 -12.13 -20.40 39.70
C HIS A 660 -11.30 -21.66 40.07
N ASP A 661 -11.87 -22.86 39.85
CA ASP A 661 -11.31 -24.17 40.24
C ASP A 661 -9.82 -24.35 39.89
N LYS A 662 -9.45 -24.05 38.63
CA LYS A 662 -8.07 -24.15 38.12
C LYS A 662 -7.03 -23.31 38.88
N VAL A 663 -7.44 -22.31 39.65
CA VAL A 663 -6.55 -21.42 40.41
C VAL A 663 -6.75 -21.53 41.93
N ARG A 664 -7.94 -21.94 42.40
CA ARG A 664 -8.31 -22.03 43.82
C ARG A 664 -7.23 -22.68 44.68
N THR A 665 -6.75 -23.87 44.30
CA THR A 665 -5.70 -24.58 45.05
C THR A 665 -4.43 -23.74 45.22
N ARG A 666 -4.05 -22.94 44.22
CA ARG A 666 -2.86 -22.07 44.28
C ARG A 666 -3.03 -20.95 45.30
N VAL A 667 -4.22 -20.36 45.38
CA VAL A 667 -4.54 -19.32 46.39
C VAL A 667 -4.50 -19.94 47.78
N ILE A 668 -5.16 -21.08 48.00
CA ILE A 668 -5.19 -21.77 49.31
C ILE A 668 -3.77 -22.13 49.78
N VAL A 669 -2.91 -22.63 48.88
CA VAL A 669 -1.50 -22.91 49.19
C VAL A 669 -0.75 -21.64 49.61
N LYS A 670 -1.00 -20.51 48.94
CA LYS A 670 -0.39 -19.23 49.31
C LYS A 670 -0.89 -18.73 50.67
N VAL A 671 -2.19 -18.87 50.96
CA VAL A 671 -2.78 -18.56 52.27
C VAL A 671 -2.10 -19.41 53.35
N MET A 672 -1.97 -20.72 53.14
CA MET A 672 -1.26 -21.62 54.05
C MET A 672 0.19 -21.18 54.31
N GLN A 673 0.93 -20.85 53.26
CA GLN A 673 2.30 -20.34 53.39
C GLN A 673 2.35 -19.04 54.22
N ALA A 674 1.44 -18.10 53.93
CA ALA A 674 1.35 -16.85 54.69
C ALA A 674 0.96 -17.10 56.16
N SER A 675 0.09 -18.06 56.45
CA SER A 675 -0.28 -18.43 57.82
C SER A 675 0.90 -19.04 58.59
N PHE A 676 1.73 -19.87 57.93
CA PHE A 676 2.96 -20.40 58.52
C PHE A 676 3.99 -19.30 58.78
N ASP A 677 4.16 -18.38 57.84
CA ASP A 677 5.01 -17.19 58.02
C ASP A 677 4.51 -16.34 59.20
N GLY A 678 3.20 -16.10 59.29
CA GLY A 678 2.58 -15.35 60.39
C GLY A 678 2.78 -16.02 61.74
N PHE A 679 2.59 -17.34 61.81
CA PHE A 679 2.84 -18.14 63.01
C PHE A 679 4.31 -18.05 63.47
N LEU A 680 5.26 -18.20 62.54
CA LEU A 680 6.69 -18.03 62.84
C LEU A 680 7.02 -16.60 63.28
N LEU A 681 6.42 -15.60 62.64
CA LEU A 681 6.63 -14.20 62.99
C LEU A 681 6.16 -13.90 64.40
N VAL A 682 5.04 -14.46 64.84
CA VAL A 682 4.56 -14.36 66.22
C VAL A 682 5.55 -15.00 67.21
N LEU A 683 6.07 -16.18 66.90
CA LEU A 683 7.01 -16.90 67.76
C LEU A 683 8.39 -16.22 67.89
N LEU A 684 8.93 -15.73 66.76
CA LEU A 684 10.30 -15.21 66.68
C LEU A 684 10.37 -13.69 66.80
N ALA A 685 9.34 -12.98 66.38
CA ALA A 685 9.33 -11.53 66.27
C ALA A 685 8.06 -10.89 66.81
N GLY A 686 7.30 -11.53 67.68
CA GLY A 686 6.05 -10.98 68.22
C GLY A 686 6.19 -9.91 69.31
N GLY A 687 7.42 -9.48 69.65
CA GLY A 687 7.68 -8.39 70.59
C GLY A 687 7.50 -8.75 72.07
N PRO A 688 7.64 -7.76 72.99
CA PRO A 688 7.78 -8.00 74.43
C PRO A 688 6.49 -8.46 75.14
N SER A 689 5.35 -8.47 74.44
CA SER A 689 4.07 -8.93 74.98
C SER A 689 3.96 -10.46 75.07
N ARG A 690 4.96 -11.17 74.56
CA ARG A 690 5.02 -12.64 74.47
C ARG A 690 6.28 -13.14 75.16
N ALA A 691 6.13 -14.19 75.95
CA ALA A 691 7.24 -14.83 76.63
C ALA A 691 6.96 -16.33 76.75
N PHE A 692 7.87 -17.17 76.26
CA PHE A 692 7.69 -18.62 76.14
C PHE A 692 8.56 -19.36 77.16
N SER A 693 7.96 -20.25 77.95
CA SER A 693 8.63 -21.20 78.81
C SER A 693 8.84 -22.54 78.10
N LEU A 694 9.59 -23.47 78.71
CA LEU A 694 9.76 -24.82 78.16
C LEU A 694 8.43 -25.61 78.14
N GLN A 695 7.55 -25.36 79.11
CA GLN A 695 6.25 -26.04 79.22
C GLN A 695 5.29 -25.64 78.09
N ASP A 696 5.44 -24.42 77.56
CA ASP A 696 4.62 -23.89 76.47
C ASP A 696 4.92 -24.59 75.13
N SER A 697 6.05 -25.30 74.99
CA SER A 697 6.41 -26.00 73.75
C SER A 697 5.36 -27.01 73.29
N VAL A 698 4.72 -27.73 74.23
CA VAL A 698 3.66 -28.70 73.92
C VAL A 698 2.42 -28.01 73.34
N ILE A 699 2.07 -26.85 73.90
CA ILE A 699 0.95 -26.02 73.44
C ILE A 699 1.22 -25.49 72.03
N ILE A 700 2.43 -24.98 71.78
CA ILE A 700 2.81 -24.44 70.48
C ILE A 700 2.81 -25.53 69.40
N GLU A 701 3.30 -26.74 69.71
CA GLU A 701 3.27 -27.88 68.79
C GLU A 701 1.83 -28.34 68.50
N GLU A 702 0.95 -28.32 69.49
CA GLU A 702 -0.48 -28.62 69.32
C GLU A 702 -1.19 -27.58 68.45
N ASP A 703 -0.96 -26.28 68.70
CA ASP A 703 -1.53 -25.20 67.91
C ASP A 703 -1.09 -25.26 66.43
N PHE A 704 0.17 -25.64 66.18
CA PHE A 704 0.64 -25.86 64.81
C PHE A 704 -0.02 -27.08 64.14
N LYS A 705 -0.35 -28.14 64.90
CA LYS A 705 -1.15 -29.27 64.39
C LYS A 705 -2.57 -28.83 64.04
N PHE A 706 -3.20 -27.96 64.83
CA PHE A 706 -4.50 -27.41 64.48
C PHE A 706 -4.46 -26.55 63.22
N LEU A 707 -3.43 -25.71 63.07
CA LEU A 707 -3.22 -24.90 61.86
C LEU A 707 -3.05 -25.76 60.61
N THR A 708 -2.21 -26.79 60.66
CA THR A 708 -2.03 -27.73 59.54
C THR A 708 -3.28 -28.58 59.29
N GLY A 709 -4.01 -28.93 60.35
CA GLY A 709 -5.28 -29.65 60.29
C GLY A 709 -6.37 -28.88 59.54
N LEU A 710 -6.45 -27.56 59.71
CA LEU A 710 -7.40 -26.70 58.99
C LEU A 710 -7.24 -26.84 57.47
N PHE A 711 -6.01 -26.80 56.96
CA PHE A 711 -5.73 -26.92 55.51
C PHE A 711 -5.86 -28.34 54.97
N TRP A 712 -5.73 -29.37 55.81
CA TRP A 712 -5.98 -30.75 55.41
C TRP A 712 -7.48 -31.06 55.32
N SER A 713 -8.29 -30.44 56.19
CA SER A 713 -9.76 -30.52 56.20
C SER A 713 -10.30 -31.97 56.11
N ASN A 714 -9.73 -32.90 56.89
CA ASN A 714 -10.11 -34.32 56.89
C ASN A 714 -10.00 -35.04 55.52
N GLY A 715 -9.19 -34.51 54.60
CA GLY A 715 -8.99 -35.06 53.26
C GLY A 715 -9.69 -34.28 52.14
N ASP A 716 -10.57 -33.33 52.49
CA ASP A 716 -11.27 -32.48 51.52
C ASP A 716 -10.48 -31.21 51.13
N GLY A 717 -9.36 -30.95 51.81
CA GLY A 717 -8.51 -29.76 51.62
C GLY A 717 -7.29 -29.99 50.71
N LEU A 718 -6.12 -29.50 51.15
CA LEU A 718 -4.85 -29.67 50.44
C LEU A 718 -4.25 -31.07 50.65
N PRO A 719 -3.51 -31.60 49.66
CA PRO A 719 -2.78 -32.86 49.82
C PRO A 719 -1.77 -32.82 50.97
N ALA A 720 -1.72 -33.87 51.79
CA ALA A 720 -0.84 -33.94 52.97
C ALA A 720 0.64 -33.72 52.62
N GLU A 721 1.11 -34.24 51.48
CA GLU A 721 2.47 -34.06 50.98
C GLU A 721 2.82 -32.58 50.74
N LEU A 722 1.85 -31.79 50.26
CA LEU A 722 2.03 -30.37 49.98
C LEU A 722 2.10 -29.55 51.27
N ILE A 723 1.26 -29.90 52.25
CA ILE A 723 1.28 -29.32 53.59
C ILE A 723 2.64 -29.62 54.26
N GLU A 724 3.08 -30.89 54.19
CA GLU A 724 4.36 -31.31 54.75
C GLU A 724 5.52 -30.54 54.13
N LYS A 725 5.57 -30.45 52.80
CA LYS A 725 6.60 -29.70 52.06
C LYS A 725 6.72 -28.24 52.50
N HIS A 726 5.60 -27.56 52.72
CA HIS A 726 5.60 -26.15 53.12
C HIS A 726 5.74 -25.93 54.63
N SER A 727 5.53 -26.97 55.46
CA SER A 727 5.67 -26.92 56.91
C SER A 727 7.12 -27.10 57.41
N THR A 728 8.07 -27.45 56.54
CA THR A 728 9.44 -27.84 56.90
C THR A 728 10.15 -26.81 57.77
N THR A 729 10.07 -25.53 57.41
CA THR A 729 10.68 -24.45 58.19
C THR A 729 10.10 -24.35 59.59
N VAL A 730 8.77 -24.42 59.72
CA VAL A 730 8.10 -24.36 61.04
C VAL A 730 8.49 -25.57 61.87
N LYS A 731 8.40 -26.77 61.31
CA LYS A 731 8.79 -28.03 61.97
C LYS A 731 10.27 -28.04 62.39
N GLY A 732 11.14 -27.35 61.65
CA GLY A 732 12.54 -27.19 62.01
C GLY A 732 12.77 -26.23 63.19
N VAL A 733 11.98 -25.16 63.29
CA VAL A 733 12.09 -24.13 64.35
C VAL A 733 11.44 -24.57 65.67
N LEU A 734 10.31 -25.29 65.61
CA LEU A 734 9.56 -25.71 66.81
C LEU A 734 10.40 -26.43 67.89
N PRO A 735 11.31 -27.37 67.55
CA PRO A 735 12.17 -28.03 68.54
C PRO A 735 13.02 -27.08 69.40
N LEU A 736 13.36 -25.88 68.88
CA LEU A 736 14.08 -24.87 69.66
C LEU A 736 13.28 -24.41 70.88
N PHE A 737 11.94 -24.43 70.83
CA PHE A 737 11.09 -24.06 71.96
C PHE A 737 11.09 -25.11 73.07
N ARG A 738 11.48 -26.35 72.77
CA ARG A 738 11.63 -27.46 73.72
C ARG A 738 13.06 -27.63 74.25
N ALA A 739 14.07 -27.13 73.53
CA ALA A 739 15.47 -27.25 73.91
C ALA A 739 15.84 -26.40 75.14
N ASP A 740 16.75 -26.92 75.96
CA ASP A 740 17.25 -26.22 77.15
C ASP A 740 17.95 -24.90 76.78
N THR A 741 17.71 -23.85 77.58
CA THR A 741 18.24 -22.50 77.31
C THR A 741 19.76 -22.47 77.18
N GLU A 742 20.48 -23.22 78.01
CA GLU A 742 21.95 -23.31 77.95
C GLU A 742 22.44 -23.95 76.64
N HIS A 743 21.71 -24.94 76.12
CA HIS A 743 22.03 -25.57 74.84
C HIS A 743 21.84 -24.59 73.67
N ILE A 744 20.76 -23.82 73.67
CA ILE A 744 20.51 -22.78 72.66
C ILE A 744 21.59 -21.69 72.72
N ILE A 745 22.03 -21.29 73.92
CA ILE A 745 23.12 -20.31 74.09
C ILE A 745 24.44 -20.84 73.52
N GLN A 746 24.78 -22.11 73.79
CA GLN A 746 25.99 -22.74 73.25
C GLN A 746 25.94 -22.81 71.72
N GLN A 747 24.83 -23.32 71.17
CA GLN A 747 24.61 -23.43 69.73
C GLN A 747 24.66 -22.07 69.04
N PHE A 748 24.00 -21.06 69.62
CA PHE A 748 24.04 -19.68 69.13
C PHE A 748 25.47 -19.12 69.13
N SER A 749 26.21 -19.33 70.22
CA SER A 749 27.59 -18.82 70.35
C SER A 749 28.53 -19.47 69.34
N GLN A 750 28.41 -20.78 69.13
CA GLN A 750 29.18 -21.53 68.14
C GLN A 750 28.90 -21.03 66.72
N LEU A 751 27.62 -21.03 66.31
CA LEU A 751 27.23 -20.64 64.94
C LEU A 751 27.55 -19.16 64.65
N THR A 752 27.39 -18.28 65.65
CA THR A 752 27.74 -16.86 65.50
C THR A 752 29.26 -16.68 65.32
N MET A 753 30.08 -17.44 66.04
CA MET A 753 31.54 -17.41 65.87
C MET A 753 31.99 -18.00 64.53
N GLU A 754 31.38 -19.10 64.10
CA GLU A 754 31.65 -19.74 62.81
C GLU A 754 31.31 -18.84 61.63
N MET A 755 30.19 -18.10 61.70
CA MET A 755 29.71 -17.26 60.59
C MET A 755 30.31 -15.84 60.56
N TYR A 756 30.54 -15.21 61.71
CA TYR A 756 30.94 -13.80 61.78
C TYR A 756 32.34 -13.57 62.36
N GLY A 757 33.03 -14.65 62.77
CA GLY A 757 34.39 -14.59 63.31
C GLY A 757 34.48 -14.02 64.73
N SER A 758 35.69 -14.09 65.29
CA SER A 758 35.98 -13.59 66.64
C SER A 758 36.32 -12.09 66.63
N THR A 759 35.55 -11.28 67.35
CA THR A 759 35.88 -9.86 67.59
C THR A 759 36.87 -9.69 68.74
N ALA A 760 37.80 -8.73 68.62
CA ALA A 760 38.85 -8.43 69.62
C ALA A 760 38.34 -7.90 70.99
N LYS A 761 37.02 -7.80 71.17
CA LYS A 761 36.34 -7.48 72.43
C LYS A 761 35.48 -8.67 72.81
N SER A 762 35.44 -9.04 74.08
CA SER A 762 34.78 -10.23 74.68
C SER A 762 33.25 -10.35 74.50
N ARG A 763 32.64 -9.71 73.49
CA ARG A 763 31.21 -9.74 73.17
C ARG A 763 30.99 -10.37 71.80
N LEU A 764 29.97 -11.21 71.67
CA LEU A 764 29.55 -11.78 70.39
C LEU A 764 29.00 -10.69 69.45
N PRO A 765 29.25 -10.77 68.13
CA PRO A 765 28.63 -9.86 67.17
C PRO A 765 27.10 -10.06 67.15
N LEU A 766 26.36 -8.99 66.85
CA LEU A 766 24.91 -9.06 66.69
C LEU A 766 24.63 -9.54 65.25
N PRO A 767 23.96 -10.69 65.06
CA PRO A 767 23.64 -11.18 63.73
C PRO A 767 22.67 -10.22 63.02
N PRO A 768 22.85 -9.97 61.70
CA PRO A 768 21.87 -9.23 60.91
C PRO A 768 20.51 -9.93 60.95
N THR A 769 19.43 -9.19 60.67
CA THR A 769 18.10 -9.77 60.51
C THR A 769 18.14 -10.78 59.36
N ALA A 770 17.71 -12.02 59.61
CA ALA A 770 17.69 -13.05 58.58
C ALA A 770 16.54 -12.83 57.59
N ASP A 771 16.79 -13.09 56.32
CA ASP A 771 15.78 -13.06 55.26
C ASP A 771 14.85 -14.29 55.32
N GLN A 772 15.32 -15.40 55.91
CA GLN A 772 14.56 -16.64 56.08
C GLN A 772 14.83 -17.26 57.46
N TRP A 773 13.80 -17.84 58.07
CA TRP A 773 13.89 -18.52 59.35
C TRP A 773 14.52 -19.92 59.17
N SER A 774 15.43 -20.28 60.07
CA SER A 774 16.08 -21.60 60.07
C SER A 774 16.57 -21.94 61.48
N PRO A 775 16.52 -23.21 61.91
CA PRO A 775 17.04 -23.61 63.22
C PRO A 775 18.55 -23.44 63.37
N THR A 776 19.29 -23.37 62.26
CA THR A 776 20.75 -23.16 62.26
C THR A 776 21.14 -21.71 61.98
N GLU A 777 20.17 -20.80 61.84
CA GLU A 777 20.43 -19.39 61.55
C GLU A 777 20.58 -18.59 62.87
N PRO A 778 21.73 -17.92 63.12
CA PRO A 778 21.98 -17.19 64.35
C PRO A 778 20.90 -16.17 64.73
N ASN A 779 20.29 -15.46 63.76
CA ASN A 779 19.22 -14.50 64.05
C ASN A 779 17.96 -15.20 64.61
N THR A 780 17.63 -16.39 64.12
CA THR A 780 16.49 -17.18 64.61
C THR A 780 16.72 -17.61 66.06
N LEU A 781 17.90 -18.13 66.38
CA LEU A 781 18.27 -18.52 67.75
C LEU A 781 18.27 -17.33 68.71
N LEU A 782 18.80 -16.18 68.27
CA LEU A 782 18.76 -14.94 69.03
C LEU A 782 17.32 -14.53 69.36
N ARG A 783 16.42 -14.60 68.38
CA ARG A 783 15.00 -14.28 68.53
C ARG A 783 14.26 -15.23 69.46
N VAL A 784 14.57 -16.53 69.42
CA VAL A 784 14.07 -17.51 70.39
C VAL A 784 14.54 -17.16 71.81
N LEU A 785 15.81 -16.78 72.00
CA LEU A 785 16.33 -16.34 73.30
C LEU A 785 15.67 -15.04 73.78
N CYS A 786 15.40 -14.08 72.88
CA CYS A 786 14.73 -12.82 73.19
C CYS A 786 13.34 -13.04 73.82
N ASN A 787 12.58 -14.00 73.29
CA ASN A 787 11.23 -14.32 73.74
C ASN A 787 11.21 -15.45 74.79
N ARG A 788 12.38 -15.95 75.25
CA ARG A 788 12.47 -17.03 76.26
C ARG A 788 12.25 -16.48 77.66
N ASN A 789 11.24 -17.01 78.37
CA ASN A 789 10.98 -16.70 79.77
C ASN A 789 11.90 -17.47 80.73
N ASP A 790 13.20 -17.22 80.64
CA ASP A 790 14.23 -17.90 81.44
C ASP A 790 15.32 -16.92 81.93
N GLU A 791 15.85 -17.16 83.13
CA GLU A 791 16.82 -16.25 83.74
C GLU A 791 18.19 -16.31 83.03
N ALA A 792 18.60 -17.48 82.54
CA ALA A 792 19.86 -17.65 81.80
C ALA A 792 19.82 -16.89 80.47
N ALA A 793 18.72 -16.99 79.72
CA ALA A 793 18.51 -16.22 78.48
C ALA A 793 18.57 -14.71 78.75
N ALA A 794 17.84 -14.24 79.77
CA ALA A 794 17.80 -12.81 80.11
C ALA A 794 19.16 -12.26 80.58
N LYS A 795 19.96 -13.05 81.31
CA LYS A 795 21.33 -12.69 81.70
C LYS A 795 22.27 -12.66 80.50
N PHE A 796 22.20 -13.67 79.64
CA PHE A 796 23.01 -13.78 78.42
C PHE A 796 22.81 -12.57 77.49
N LEU A 797 21.56 -12.23 77.18
CA LEU A 797 21.21 -11.11 76.30
C LEU A 797 21.62 -9.75 76.89
N LYS A 798 21.49 -9.59 78.21
CA LYS A 798 21.96 -8.37 78.90
C LYS A 798 23.48 -8.24 78.82
N LYS A 799 24.23 -9.33 79.03
CA LYS A 799 25.70 -9.34 79.05
C LYS A 799 26.31 -9.04 77.69
N ASN A 800 25.79 -9.67 76.64
CA ASN A 800 26.38 -9.59 75.29
C ASN A 800 25.88 -8.39 74.47
N TYR A 801 24.59 -8.04 74.59
CA TYR A 801 23.94 -7.06 73.70
C TYR A 801 23.27 -5.88 74.42
N ASN A 802 23.22 -5.88 75.75
CA ASN A 802 22.56 -4.85 76.57
C ASN A 802 21.09 -4.58 76.19
N LEU A 803 20.35 -5.62 75.76
CA LEU A 803 18.95 -5.46 75.34
C LEU A 803 18.04 -5.02 76.52
N PRO A 804 17.07 -4.11 76.27
CA PRO A 804 16.14 -3.64 77.30
C PRO A 804 15.06 -4.68 77.63
N LYS A 805 14.48 -4.62 78.84
CA LYS A 805 13.39 -5.52 79.28
C LYS A 805 12.02 -5.15 78.70
N LYS A 806 11.84 -3.88 78.33
CA LYS A 806 10.65 -3.30 77.70
C LYS A 806 11.12 -2.15 76.80
N LEU A 807 10.38 -1.90 75.73
CA LEU A 807 10.54 -0.70 74.91
C LEU A 807 9.98 0.53 75.62
#